data_AF-A0A3D5PKU7-F1
#
_entry.id   AF-A0A3D5PKU7-F1
#
_cell.length_a   1.000
_cell.length_b   1.000
_cell.length_c   1.000
_cell.angle_alpha   90.00
_cell.angle_beta   90.00
_cell.angle_gamma   90.00
#
_symmetry.space_group_name_H-M   'P 1'
#
loop_
_entity.id
_entity.type
_entity.pdbx_description
1 polymer ?
#
loop_
_entity_poly.entity_id
_entity_poly.type
_entity_poly.pdbx_seq_one_letter_code
_entity_poly.pdbx_strand_id
1 'polypeptide(L)'
;MSDIFIRTSGQAGHITLNRPAALNALTYDMVRAIDLALQDWAQDPSVSLVVIDATGEKAFCAGGDIADLYSTGRAGDFTYGQDFWRDEYRLNAQIANYAKPIVTFLQGFTMGGGVGVGCHASHRIVCENSQIAMPECGIGLVPDVGGSMLLAHAPSRLGEYYGLTTARMSAGDAILTGFADHFAPSASWATLKAILFQSGDVDAAKTFFAAAPEAPIAEHMEQIASHFCGEGLGDICTNLRKDTSEFTAHALKQISRNSPLSMACAVEMIHRLRGATNLERALELEYRYTARAMEHGDFLEGIRAAIIDKDRAPKWKHALDKVPPVDVSFMLRPLGKDKLTFEQESTGMQIGFIGLGNMGGPMAANLAAAGHSVSSFDVAGTTANGVSPASSATEAAQGADVVITMLPNGAILRSVAEEVIPAMGAGAVMLDCSTVDVESARDVAALCDAAGVLPLDAPVSGGVGGASGGTLTFMVGGNENGFQKALPLFEIMGQKSVHCGASGNGQAAKICNNMILGATMIATCESFALADKLGLDRQKMFDVVSTSSGYSWSMNAYCPAPGVGPTSPADNDYQPGFAAELMLKDLRLSQEAAIAVKADTPMGAMAQALYAQFVEDEDGLGKDFSAMLPKFEKSERP
;
A
#
# COMPACT_ATOMS: atom_id res chain seq x y z
N MET A 1 -26.04 4.52 10.60
CA MET A 1 -26.32 3.31 9.81
C MET A 1 -27.33 2.46 10.57
N SER A 2 -28.33 1.89 9.89
CA SER A 2 -29.30 0.95 10.49
C SER A 2 -28.73 -0.45 10.70
N ASP A 3 -27.63 -0.76 10.02
CA ASP A 3 -27.17 -2.12 9.75
C ASP A 3 -26.12 -2.61 10.77
N ILE A 4 -25.62 -1.71 11.61
CA ILE A 4 -24.67 -1.98 12.69
C ILE A 4 -24.91 -0.98 13.82
N PHE A 5 -24.84 -1.45 15.07
CA PHE A 5 -24.86 -0.60 16.26
C PHE A 5 -23.50 -0.60 16.93
N ILE A 6 -22.86 0.56 16.98
CA ILE A 6 -21.56 0.79 17.63
C ILE A 6 -21.78 1.77 18.77
N ARG A 7 -21.43 1.37 19.98
CA ARG A 7 -21.66 2.16 21.21
C ARG A 7 -20.77 1.68 22.34
N THR A 8 -20.60 2.50 23.37
CA THR A 8 -20.02 2.06 24.64
C THR A 8 -21.13 1.57 25.59
N SER A 9 -20.97 0.39 26.19
CA SER A 9 -21.90 -0.20 27.15
C SER A 9 -21.15 -0.51 28.45
N GLY A 10 -21.31 0.34 29.46
CA GLY A 10 -20.48 0.27 30.67
C GLY A 10 -19.00 0.49 30.32
N GLN A 11 -18.16 -0.48 30.63
CA GLN A 11 -16.72 -0.47 30.34
C GLN A 11 -16.36 -1.19 29.02
N ALA A 12 -17.35 -1.55 28.19
CA ALA A 12 -17.12 -2.26 26.94
C ALA A 12 -17.43 -1.42 25.71
N GLY A 13 -16.54 -1.43 24.73
CA GLY A 13 -16.91 -1.12 23.34
C GLY A 13 -17.84 -2.22 22.84
N HIS A 14 -18.99 -1.87 22.27
CA HIS A 14 -20.04 -2.83 21.95
C HIS A 14 -20.51 -2.66 20.51
N ILE A 15 -20.22 -3.67 19.71
CA ILE A 15 -20.60 -3.77 18.30
C ILE A 15 -21.70 -4.83 18.17
N THR A 16 -22.83 -4.47 17.58
CA THR A 16 -23.91 -5.40 17.25
C THR A 16 -24.17 -5.37 15.74
N LEU A 17 -23.97 -6.48 15.05
CA LEU A 17 -24.35 -6.64 13.64
C LEU A 17 -25.89 -6.71 13.52
N ASN A 18 -26.48 -5.83 12.72
CA ASN A 18 -27.93 -5.61 12.68
C ASN A 18 -28.53 -5.67 11.27
N ARG A 19 -28.32 -6.79 10.56
CA ARG A 19 -28.96 -7.08 9.26
C ARG A 19 -29.58 -8.49 9.27
N PRO A 20 -30.49 -8.84 10.19
CA PRO A 20 -30.95 -10.21 10.37
C PRO A 20 -31.68 -10.78 9.14
N ALA A 21 -32.29 -9.92 8.32
CA ALA A 21 -32.92 -10.31 7.05
C ALA A 21 -31.92 -10.79 5.99
N ALA A 22 -30.68 -10.29 6.05
CA ALA A 22 -29.56 -10.68 5.20
C ALA A 22 -28.55 -11.58 5.96
N LEU A 23 -28.98 -12.24 7.04
CA LEU A 23 -28.13 -13.08 7.89
C LEU A 23 -26.87 -12.35 8.40
N ASN A 24 -27.01 -11.06 8.68
CA ASN A 24 -25.94 -10.20 9.18
C ASN A 24 -24.71 -10.15 8.26
N ALA A 25 -24.90 -10.27 6.94
CA ALA A 25 -23.81 -10.15 5.97
C ALA A 25 -23.07 -8.80 6.09
N LEU A 26 -21.74 -8.83 6.02
CA LEU A 26 -20.86 -7.67 6.19
C LEU A 26 -20.82 -6.82 4.92
N THR A 27 -21.26 -5.57 5.00
CA THR A 27 -21.05 -4.59 3.93
C THR A 27 -19.72 -3.87 4.11
N TYR A 28 -19.23 -3.22 3.06
CA TYR A 28 -18.00 -2.42 3.13
C TYR A 28 -18.12 -1.28 4.17
N ASP A 29 -19.27 -0.63 4.26
CA ASP A 29 -19.51 0.40 5.27
C ASP A 29 -19.44 -0.14 6.71
N MET A 30 -19.89 -1.38 6.93
CA MET A 30 -19.76 -2.02 8.23
C MET A 30 -18.30 -2.32 8.57
N VAL A 31 -17.51 -2.81 7.60
CA VAL A 31 -16.06 -3.04 7.77
C VAL A 31 -15.37 -1.76 8.22
N ARG A 32 -15.57 -0.65 7.49
CA ARG A 32 -14.97 0.65 7.82
C ARG A 32 -15.45 1.20 9.17
N ALA A 33 -16.73 1.02 9.49
CA ALA A 33 -17.29 1.47 10.78
C ALA A 33 -16.70 0.70 11.97
N ILE A 34 -16.49 -0.62 11.83
CA ILE A 34 -15.85 -1.45 12.86
C ILE A 34 -14.39 -1.04 13.03
N ASP A 35 -13.67 -0.87 11.93
CA ASP A 35 -12.26 -0.47 11.93
C ASP A 35 -12.03 0.84 12.71
N LEU A 36 -12.79 1.89 12.36
CA LEU A 36 -12.76 3.18 13.06
C LEU A 36 -13.11 3.05 14.54
N ALA A 37 -14.15 2.28 14.89
CA ALA A 37 -14.55 2.10 16.27
C ALA A 37 -13.46 1.41 17.12
N LEU A 38 -12.79 0.41 16.54
CA LEU A 38 -11.66 -0.25 17.20
C LEU A 38 -10.48 0.72 17.35
N GLN A 39 -10.18 1.58 16.38
CA GLN A 39 -9.14 2.61 16.52
C GLN A 39 -9.44 3.57 17.67
N ASP A 40 -10.66 4.11 17.71
CA ASP A 40 -11.12 5.03 18.75
C ASP A 40 -11.02 4.38 20.14
N TRP A 41 -11.54 3.16 20.28
CA TRP A 41 -11.51 2.45 21.56
C TRP A 41 -10.14 1.96 21.96
N ALA A 42 -9.17 1.87 21.06
CA ALA A 42 -7.81 1.46 21.43
C ALA A 42 -7.20 2.47 22.40
N GLN A 43 -7.48 3.77 22.17
CA GLN A 43 -6.94 4.89 22.95
C GLN A 43 -7.87 5.34 24.09
N ASP A 44 -9.13 4.90 24.11
CA ASP A 44 -10.10 5.30 25.14
C ASP A 44 -9.88 4.53 26.46
N PRO A 45 -9.43 5.16 27.57
CA PRO A 45 -9.20 4.47 28.84
C PRO A 45 -10.51 4.04 29.54
N SER A 46 -11.67 4.51 29.10
CA SER A 46 -12.98 4.09 29.64
C SER A 46 -13.45 2.74 29.09
N VAL A 47 -12.85 2.28 28.00
CA VAL A 47 -13.11 0.98 27.38
C VAL A 47 -12.03 -0.01 27.79
N SER A 48 -12.42 -1.06 28.53
CA SER A 48 -11.51 -2.10 29.02
C SER A 48 -11.50 -3.36 28.14
N LEU A 49 -12.60 -3.61 27.42
CA LEU A 49 -12.74 -4.73 26.47
C LEU A 49 -13.72 -4.37 25.35
N VAL A 50 -13.78 -5.17 24.29
CA VAL A 50 -14.76 -5.06 23.22
C VAL A 50 -15.65 -6.30 23.18
N VAL A 51 -16.95 -6.11 22.98
CA VAL A 51 -17.93 -7.17 22.74
C VAL A 51 -18.51 -7.03 21.34
N ILE A 52 -18.46 -8.11 20.57
CA ILE A 52 -19.07 -8.19 19.24
C ILE A 52 -20.16 -9.26 19.27
N ASP A 53 -21.40 -8.84 19.02
CA ASP A 53 -22.55 -9.73 18.90
C ASP A 53 -23.39 -9.41 17.66
N ALA A 54 -24.49 -10.13 17.47
CA ALA A 54 -25.37 -9.93 16.34
C ALA A 54 -26.85 -10.08 16.74
N THR A 55 -27.71 -9.42 15.97
CA THR A 55 -29.17 -9.55 16.14
C THR A 55 -29.72 -10.81 15.50
N GLY A 56 -30.74 -11.39 16.15
CA GLY A 56 -31.39 -12.61 15.71
C GLY A 56 -30.62 -13.90 16.05
N GLU A 57 -31.28 -15.04 15.84
CA GLU A 57 -30.76 -16.36 16.25
C GLU A 57 -30.15 -17.15 15.08
N LYS A 58 -30.38 -16.71 13.83
CA LYS A 58 -30.03 -17.49 12.63
C LYS A 58 -28.55 -17.40 12.25
N ALA A 59 -27.93 -16.25 12.49
CA ALA A 59 -26.55 -16.00 12.07
C ALA A 59 -25.93 -14.91 12.93
N PHE A 60 -24.67 -15.15 13.33
CA PHE A 60 -23.77 -14.08 13.74
C PHE A 60 -23.42 -13.24 12.52
N CYS A 61 -22.88 -13.89 11.47
CA CYS A 61 -22.62 -13.28 10.17
C CYS A 61 -22.40 -14.38 9.11
N ALA A 62 -23.12 -14.32 7.99
CA ALA A 62 -23.06 -15.32 6.93
C ALA A 62 -22.06 -15.01 5.79
N GLY A 63 -21.16 -14.04 5.97
CA GLY A 63 -20.14 -13.66 4.98
C GLY A 63 -20.24 -12.20 4.54
N GLY A 64 -19.41 -11.81 3.57
CA GLY A 64 -19.47 -10.48 2.95
C GLY A 64 -20.70 -10.29 2.05
N ASP A 65 -21.11 -9.05 1.88
CA ASP A 65 -22.17 -8.66 0.94
C ASP A 65 -21.59 -8.58 -0.49
N ILE A 66 -21.62 -9.70 -1.20
CA ILE A 66 -20.89 -9.90 -2.46
C ILE A 66 -21.65 -9.43 -3.72
N ALA A 67 -22.81 -8.79 -3.58
CA ALA A 67 -23.61 -8.32 -4.72
C ALA A 67 -22.89 -7.21 -5.51
N ASP A 68 -22.31 -6.24 -4.80
CA ASP A 68 -21.59 -5.12 -5.42
C ASP A 68 -20.29 -5.60 -6.08
N LEU A 69 -19.59 -6.56 -5.45
CA LEU A 69 -18.41 -7.23 -5.98
C LEU A 69 -18.70 -7.90 -7.33
N TYR A 70 -19.85 -8.57 -7.47
CA TYR A 70 -20.24 -9.17 -8.75
C TYR A 70 -20.53 -8.12 -9.82
N SER A 71 -21.27 -7.07 -9.48
CA SER A 71 -21.67 -6.04 -10.43
C SER A 71 -20.48 -5.26 -11.00
N THR A 72 -19.54 -4.86 -10.14
CA THR A 72 -18.31 -4.14 -10.49
C THR A 72 -17.38 -5.02 -11.31
N GLY A 73 -17.12 -6.25 -10.85
CA GLY A 73 -16.29 -7.20 -11.59
C GLY A 73 -16.85 -7.54 -12.98
N ARG A 74 -18.17 -7.62 -13.15
CA ARG A 74 -18.80 -7.80 -14.48
C ARG A 74 -18.66 -6.58 -15.39
N ALA A 75 -18.54 -5.39 -14.82
CA ALA A 75 -18.26 -4.15 -15.54
C ALA A 75 -16.76 -3.98 -15.87
N GLY A 76 -15.89 -4.88 -15.40
CA GLY A 76 -14.45 -4.80 -15.58
C GLY A 76 -13.75 -3.87 -14.58
N ASP A 77 -14.46 -3.42 -13.54
CA ASP A 77 -13.89 -2.69 -12.41
C ASP A 77 -13.53 -3.68 -11.31
N PHE A 78 -12.24 -3.98 -11.17
CA PHE A 78 -11.72 -4.88 -10.15
C PHE A 78 -11.20 -4.13 -8.92
N THR A 79 -11.04 -2.81 -9.01
CA THR A 79 -10.47 -1.98 -7.95
C THR A 79 -11.38 -1.96 -6.74
N TYR A 80 -12.70 -1.89 -6.94
CA TYR A 80 -13.66 -1.97 -5.84
C TYR A 80 -13.46 -3.22 -4.96
N GLY A 81 -13.31 -4.39 -5.59
CA GLY A 81 -13.05 -5.64 -4.86
C GLY A 81 -11.70 -5.63 -4.16
N GLN A 82 -10.65 -5.19 -4.86
CA GLN A 82 -9.30 -5.08 -4.30
C GLN A 82 -9.26 -4.18 -3.07
N ASP A 83 -9.97 -3.05 -3.08
CA ASP A 83 -10.03 -2.12 -1.95
C ASP A 83 -10.87 -2.69 -0.80
N PHE A 84 -12.02 -3.30 -1.10
CA PHE A 84 -12.84 -3.99 -0.10
C PHE A 84 -12.04 -5.06 0.66
N TRP A 85 -11.37 -5.98 -0.05
CA TRP A 85 -10.57 -7.02 0.60
C TRP A 85 -9.36 -6.44 1.33
N ARG A 86 -8.73 -5.38 0.81
CA ARG A 86 -7.60 -4.73 1.49
C ARG A 86 -8.00 -4.20 2.85
N ASP A 87 -9.13 -3.50 2.92
CA ASP A 87 -9.62 -2.90 4.15
C ASP A 87 -10.18 -3.94 5.12
N GLU A 88 -10.91 -4.95 4.61
CA GLU A 88 -11.39 -6.06 5.44
C GLU A 88 -10.22 -6.82 6.08
N TYR A 89 -9.14 -7.06 5.34
CA TYR A 89 -8.01 -7.81 5.87
C TYR A 89 -7.19 -6.99 6.88
N ARG A 90 -7.08 -5.68 6.68
CA ARG A 90 -6.52 -4.77 7.69
C ARG A 90 -7.33 -4.81 8.97
N LEU A 91 -8.66 -4.79 8.87
CA LEU A 91 -9.54 -4.98 10.02
C LEU A 91 -9.32 -6.34 10.70
N ASN A 92 -9.19 -7.44 9.95
CA ASN A 92 -8.94 -8.76 10.53
C ASN A 92 -7.59 -8.80 11.29
N ALA A 93 -6.54 -8.20 10.72
CA ALA A 93 -5.25 -8.05 11.40
C ALA A 93 -5.36 -7.21 12.67
N GLN A 94 -6.13 -6.12 12.65
CA GLN A 94 -6.38 -5.29 13.82
C GLN A 94 -7.14 -6.03 14.91
N ILE A 95 -8.14 -6.84 14.57
CA ILE A 95 -8.89 -7.67 15.54
C ILE A 95 -7.96 -8.69 16.22
N ALA A 96 -7.10 -9.35 15.44
CA ALA A 96 -6.18 -10.36 15.97
C ALA A 96 -5.10 -9.80 16.89
N ASN A 97 -4.62 -8.59 16.59
CA ASN A 97 -3.57 -7.90 17.35
C ASN A 97 -4.09 -6.83 18.30
N TYR A 98 -5.40 -6.80 18.56
CA TYR A 98 -6.01 -5.74 19.33
C TYR A 98 -5.50 -5.75 20.78
N ALA A 99 -5.08 -4.59 21.28
CA ALA A 99 -4.42 -4.49 22.58
C ALA A 99 -5.33 -4.82 23.78
N LYS A 100 -6.65 -4.67 23.59
CA LYS A 100 -7.67 -4.97 24.60
C LYS A 100 -8.39 -6.27 24.25
N PRO A 101 -8.93 -7.02 25.22
CA PRO A 101 -9.66 -8.24 24.91
C PRO A 101 -10.89 -7.95 24.03
N ILE A 102 -11.07 -8.76 22.98
CA ILE A 102 -12.29 -8.81 22.17
C ILE A 102 -13.02 -10.12 22.46
N VAL A 103 -14.30 -10.02 22.81
CA VAL A 103 -15.21 -11.14 23.08
C VAL A 103 -16.28 -11.23 21.99
N THR A 104 -16.34 -12.36 21.28
CA THR A 104 -17.30 -12.58 20.18
C THR A 104 -18.34 -13.63 20.54
N PHE A 105 -19.57 -13.40 20.13
CA PHE A 105 -20.73 -14.27 20.35
C PHE A 105 -21.21 -14.85 19.03
N LEU A 106 -20.86 -16.10 18.74
CA LEU A 106 -20.93 -16.69 17.40
C LEU A 106 -22.18 -17.58 17.22
N GLN A 107 -23.40 -17.05 17.40
CA GLN A 107 -24.62 -17.85 17.25
C GLN A 107 -24.91 -18.21 15.79
N GLY A 108 -25.62 -19.31 15.55
CA GLY A 108 -26.08 -19.68 14.20
C GLY A 108 -24.92 -19.73 13.19
N PHE A 109 -25.16 -19.25 11.97
CA PHE A 109 -24.12 -19.20 10.93
C PHE A 109 -23.03 -18.15 11.19
N THR A 110 -21.77 -18.60 11.13
CA THR A 110 -20.54 -17.78 11.09
C THR A 110 -19.70 -18.23 9.90
N MET A 111 -19.65 -17.43 8.83
CA MET A 111 -19.01 -17.82 7.55
C MET A 111 -18.29 -16.64 6.91
N GLY A 112 -17.23 -16.91 6.12
CA GLY A 112 -16.47 -15.88 5.40
C GLY A 112 -16.11 -14.69 6.26
N GLY A 113 -16.47 -13.47 5.86
CA GLY A 113 -16.27 -12.25 6.67
C GLY A 113 -16.74 -12.36 8.14
N GLY A 114 -17.73 -13.20 8.45
CA GLY A 114 -18.12 -13.51 9.83
C GLY A 114 -17.03 -14.21 10.65
N VAL A 115 -16.27 -15.12 10.03
CA VAL A 115 -15.04 -15.68 10.59
C VAL A 115 -13.99 -14.58 10.74
N GLY A 116 -13.84 -13.70 9.75
CA GLY A 116 -12.91 -12.57 9.79
C GLY A 116 -13.12 -11.63 10.98
N VAL A 117 -14.37 -11.27 11.29
CA VAL A 117 -14.67 -10.38 12.44
C VAL A 117 -14.89 -11.12 13.76
N GLY A 118 -15.10 -12.44 13.70
CA GLY A 118 -15.53 -13.25 14.85
C GLY A 118 -14.46 -14.17 15.41
N CYS A 119 -13.72 -14.87 14.55
CA CYS A 119 -12.89 -16.02 14.91
C CYS A 119 -11.40 -15.67 15.12
N HIS A 120 -11.02 -14.40 14.99
CA HIS A 120 -9.68 -13.89 15.35
C HIS A 120 -9.67 -13.11 16.66
N ALA A 121 -10.84 -12.93 17.28
CA ALA A 121 -10.94 -12.29 18.59
C ALA A 121 -10.28 -13.14 19.69
N SER A 122 -9.88 -12.47 20.79
CA SER A 122 -9.22 -13.13 21.92
C SER A 122 -10.09 -14.14 22.69
N HIS A 123 -11.41 -13.99 22.65
CA HIS A 123 -12.37 -14.85 23.37
C HIS A 123 -13.57 -15.15 22.48
N ARG A 124 -13.61 -16.35 21.90
CA ARG A 124 -14.57 -16.73 20.86
C ARG A 124 -15.59 -17.69 21.43
N ILE A 125 -16.81 -17.22 21.65
CA ILE A 125 -17.86 -17.95 22.37
C ILE A 125 -18.89 -18.51 21.38
N VAL A 126 -19.07 -19.84 21.41
CA VAL A 126 -20.09 -20.58 20.68
C VAL A 126 -21.20 -21.09 21.60
N CYS A 127 -22.36 -21.41 21.03
CA CYS A 127 -23.51 -21.99 21.72
C CYS A 127 -24.12 -23.15 20.92
N GLU A 128 -25.25 -23.68 21.37
CA GLU A 128 -25.84 -24.93 20.87
C GLU A 128 -26.15 -24.91 19.37
N ASN A 129 -26.47 -23.73 18.82
CA ASN A 129 -26.87 -23.57 17.43
C ASN A 129 -25.75 -23.06 16.52
N SER A 130 -24.54 -22.84 17.05
CA SER A 130 -23.39 -22.34 16.30
C SER A 130 -23.01 -23.30 15.16
N GLN A 131 -22.83 -22.73 13.97
CA GLN A 131 -22.43 -23.41 12.74
C GLN A 131 -21.38 -22.55 12.02
N ILE A 132 -20.11 -22.95 12.11
CA ILE A 132 -18.99 -22.23 11.50
C ILE A 132 -18.57 -22.90 10.19
N ALA A 133 -18.26 -22.15 9.14
CA ALA A 133 -17.74 -22.72 7.90
C ALA A 133 -16.89 -21.74 7.10
N MET A 134 -16.03 -22.28 6.22
CA MET A 134 -15.35 -21.54 5.15
C MET A 134 -15.91 -22.01 3.78
N PRO A 135 -17.04 -21.44 3.30
CA PRO A 135 -17.73 -21.90 2.10
C PRO A 135 -17.14 -21.39 0.77
N GLU A 136 -16.05 -20.62 0.80
CA GLU A 136 -15.55 -19.77 -0.29
C GLU A 136 -15.23 -20.57 -1.57
N CYS A 137 -14.67 -21.78 -1.42
CA CYS A 137 -14.39 -22.67 -2.55
C CYS A 137 -15.64 -23.00 -3.38
N GLY A 138 -16.83 -22.99 -2.75
CA GLY A 138 -18.12 -23.21 -3.42
C GLY A 138 -18.57 -22.06 -4.31
N ILE A 139 -18.00 -20.87 -4.14
CA ILE A 139 -18.29 -19.67 -4.95
C ILE A 139 -17.08 -19.18 -5.75
N GLY A 140 -16.05 -20.00 -5.92
CA GLY A 140 -14.88 -19.64 -6.72
C GLY A 140 -13.90 -18.68 -6.03
N LEU A 141 -13.89 -18.67 -4.70
CA LEU A 141 -12.93 -17.95 -3.86
C LEU A 141 -12.15 -18.95 -2.97
N VAL A 142 -11.03 -18.54 -2.39
CA VAL A 142 -10.32 -19.34 -1.37
C VAL A 142 -10.83 -19.01 0.03
N PRO A 143 -10.69 -19.91 1.03
CA PRO A 143 -10.85 -19.52 2.42
C PRO A 143 -9.96 -18.32 2.72
N ASP A 144 -10.58 -17.19 3.02
CA ASP A 144 -9.93 -15.90 3.17
C ASP A 144 -10.19 -15.31 4.57
N VAL A 145 -9.99 -13.99 4.73
CA VAL A 145 -10.15 -13.23 5.98
C VAL A 145 -9.41 -13.87 7.17
N GLY A 146 -8.26 -14.48 6.91
CA GLY A 146 -7.43 -15.20 7.88
C GLY A 146 -7.87 -16.63 8.17
N GLY A 147 -8.99 -17.08 7.59
CA GLY A 147 -9.51 -18.43 7.77
C GLY A 147 -8.57 -19.52 7.24
N SER A 148 -7.70 -19.20 6.28
CA SER A 148 -6.69 -20.16 5.81
C SER A 148 -5.67 -20.53 6.91
N MET A 149 -5.37 -19.61 7.83
CA MET A 149 -4.52 -19.89 9.00
C MET A 149 -5.22 -20.79 10.02
N LEU A 150 -6.49 -20.50 10.32
CA LEU A 150 -7.28 -21.33 11.23
C LEU A 150 -7.41 -22.76 10.71
N LEU A 151 -7.65 -22.92 9.41
CA LEU A 151 -7.64 -24.23 8.74
C LEU A 151 -6.26 -24.89 8.82
N ALA A 152 -5.17 -24.14 8.61
CA ALA A 152 -3.81 -24.69 8.70
C ALA A 152 -3.41 -25.16 10.10
N HIS A 153 -4.04 -24.61 11.14
CA HIS A 153 -3.85 -25.02 12.54
C HIS A 153 -4.80 -26.12 13.01
N ALA A 154 -5.88 -26.38 12.26
CA ALA A 154 -6.79 -27.45 12.59
C ALA A 154 -6.04 -28.80 12.61
N PRO A 155 -6.29 -29.66 13.61
CA PRO A 155 -5.49 -30.85 13.82
C PRO A 155 -5.62 -31.86 12.66
N SER A 156 -4.61 -32.71 12.54
CA SER A 156 -4.51 -33.74 11.50
C SER A 156 -4.55 -33.18 10.07
N ARG A 157 -5.71 -33.27 9.42
CA ARG A 157 -6.01 -32.77 8.07
C ARG A 157 -7.43 -32.17 8.01
N LEU A 158 -7.94 -31.73 9.16
CA LEU A 158 -9.28 -31.14 9.25
C LEU A 158 -9.35 -29.83 8.45
N GLY A 159 -8.26 -29.08 8.36
CA GLY A 159 -8.16 -27.87 7.54
C GLY A 159 -8.46 -28.13 6.08
N GLU A 160 -7.81 -29.13 5.49
CA GLU A 160 -8.05 -29.54 4.12
C GLU A 160 -9.46 -30.11 3.95
N TYR A 161 -9.95 -30.90 4.90
CA TYR A 161 -11.33 -31.41 4.85
C TYR A 161 -12.34 -30.27 4.80
N TYR A 162 -12.32 -29.35 5.77
CA TYR A 162 -13.30 -28.27 5.85
C TYR A 162 -13.15 -27.25 4.73
N GLY A 163 -11.91 -26.88 4.37
CA GLY A 163 -11.64 -25.93 3.30
C GLY A 163 -12.05 -26.43 1.91
N LEU A 164 -11.99 -27.74 1.66
CA LEU A 164 -12.35 -28.33 0.37
C LEU A 164 -13.81 -28.76 0.29
N THR A 165 -14.37 -29.31 1.36
CA THR A 165 -15.76 -29.79 1.38
C THR A 165 -16.76 -28.67 1.65
N THR A 166 -16.31 -27.52 2.16
CA THR A 166 -17.16 -26.42 2.63
C THR A 166 -18.14 -26.84 3.72
N ALA A 167 -17.82 -27.93 4.44
CA ALA A 167 -18.67 -28.48 5.48
C ALA A 167 -18.80 -27.51 6.66
N ARG A 168 -19.90 -27.66 7.41
CA ARG A 168 -20.16 -26.84 8.60
C ARG A 168 -19.64 -27.55 9.83
N MET A 169 -18.95 -26.79 10.67
CA MET A 169 -18.50 -27.16 11.99
C MET A 169 -19.63 -26.89 12.99
N SER A 170 -20.00 -27.90 13.78
CA SER A 170 -20.77 -27.69 15.01
C SER A 170 -19.95 -26.87 16.03
N ALA A 171 -20.56 -26.49 17.15
CA ALA A 171 -19.83 -25.85 18.25
C ALA A 171 -18.65 -26.70 18.75
N GLY A 172 -18.81 -28.02 18.85
CA GLY A 172 -17.74 -28.93 19.27
C GLY A 172 -16.63 -28.99 18.22
N ASP A 173 -16.99 -29.10 16.94
CA ASP A 173 -16.02 -29.11 15.84
C ASP A 173 -15.24 -27.79 15.77
N ALA A 174 -15.90 -26.63 15.97
CA ALA A 174 -15.28 -25.32 15.94
C ALA A 174 -14.25 -25.13 17.07
N ILE A 175 -14.52 -25.68 18.27
CA ILE A 175 -13.55 -25.68 19.37
C ILE A 175 -12.39 -26.63 19.04
N LEU A 176 -12.69 -27.83 18.51
CA LEU A 176 -11.66 -28.80 18.12
C LEU A 176 -10.72 -28.27 17.03
N THR A 177 -11.23 -27.50 16.07
CA THR A 177 -10.46 -26.92 14.96
C THR A 177 -9.80 -25.59 15.32
N GLY A 178 -10.08 -25.03 16.51
CA GLY A 178 -9.51 -23.76 16.96
C GLY A 178 -10.17 -22.51 16.36
N PHE A 179 -11.36 -22.63 15.77
CA PHE A 179 -12.20 -21.50 15.33
C PHE A 179 -12.94 -20.82 16.49
N ALA A 180 -13.09 -21.51 17.62
CA ALA A 180 -13.69 -21.00 18.85
C ALA A 180 -12.94 -21.50 20.09
N ASP A 181 -13.11 -20.82 21.23
CA ASP A 181 -12.42 -21.15 22.48
C ASP A 181 -13.36 -21.76 23.52
N HIS A 182 -14.58 -21.26 23.59
CA HIS A 182 -15.46 -21.49 24.73
C HIS A 182 -16.88 -21.79 24.28
N PHE A 183 -17.50 -22.75 24.96
CA PHE A 183 -18.93 -23.00 24.85
C PHE A 183 -19.66 -22.37 26.04
N ALA A 184 -20.67 -21.54 25.76
CA ALA A 184 -21.57 -21.01 26.78
C ALA A 184 -23.02 -21.15 26.30
N PRO A 185 -23.94 -21.70 27.12
CA PRO A 185 -25.33 -21.85 26.72
C PRO A 185 -25.95 -20.52 26.31
N SER A 186 -26.64 -20.49 25.17
CA SER A 186 -27.24 -19.26 24.60
C SER A 186 -28.18 -18.56 25.59
N ALA A 187 -28.89 -19.32 26.42
CA ALA A 187 -29.76 -18.80 27.48
C ALA A 187 -29.03 -17.95 28.54
N SER A 188 -27.71 -18.10 28.68
CA SER A 188 -26.89 -17.35 29.64
C SER A 188 -26.27 -16.08 29.06
N TRP A 189 -26.29 -15.90 27.74
CA TRP A 189 -25.55 -14.83 27.06
C TRP A 189 -25.99 -13.42 27.45
N ALA A 190 -27.29 -13.21 27.72
CA ALA A 190 -27.78 -11.90 28.16
C ALA A 190 -27.14 -11.47 29.50
N THR A 191 -27.10 -12.38 30.47
CA THR A 191 -26.48 -12.15 31.77
C THR A 191 -24.97 -12.02 31.66
N LEU A 192 -24.33 -12.89 30.88
CA LEU A 192 -22.89 -12.84 30.68
C LEU A 192 -22.45 -11.52 30.01
N LYS A 193 -23.16 -11.05 28.98
CA LYS A 193 -22.87 -9.74 28.36
C LYS A 193 -23.05 -8.59 29.35
N ALA A 194 -24.13 -8.60 30.14
CA ALA A 194 -24.35 -7.57 31.15
C ALA A 194 -23.21 -7.50 32.18
N ILE A 195 -22.66 -8.66 32.58
CA ILE A 195 -21.51 -8.73 33.48
C ILE A 195 -20.25 -8.18 32.80
N LEU A 196 -19.96 -8.58 31.56
CA LEU A 196 -18.83 -8.04 30.80
C LEU A 196 -18.89 -6.51 30.66
N PHE A 197 -20.08 -5.97 30.37
CA PHE A 197 -20.30 -4.53 30.29
C PHE A 197 -20.04 -3.83 31.63
N GLN A 198 -20.44 -4.45 32.74
CA GLN A 198 -20.25 -3.87 34.07
C GLN A 198 -18.80 -3.98 34.56
N SER A 199 -18.18 -5.16 34.42
CA SER A 199 -16.86 -5.44 34.98
C SER A 199 -15.72 -4.90 34.14
N GLY A 200 -15.86 -4.89 32.81
CA GLY A 200 -14.74 -4.65 31.90
C GLY A 200 -13.67 -5.75 31.96
N ASP A 201 -13.99 -6.91 32.54
CA ASP A 201 -13.07 -8.00 32.82
C ASP A 201 -13.58 -9.31 32.18
N VAL A 202 -12.77 -9.87 31.28
CA VAL A 202 -13.06 -11.12 30.57
C VAL A 202 -13.06 -12.34 31.48
N ASP A 203 -12.36 -12.29 32.62
CA ASP A 203 -12.36 -13.40 33.58
C ASP A 203 -13.73 -13.63 34.21
N ALA A 204 -14.58 -12.60 34.23
CA ALA A 204 -15.96 -12.71 34.67
C ALA A 204 -16.82 -13.60 33.75
N ALA A 205 -16.41 -13.84 32.50
CA ALA A 205 -17.10 -14.77 31.59
C ALA A 205 -16.88 -16.25 31.97
N LYS A 206 -15.78 -16.58 32.65
CA LYS A 206 -15.38 -17.98 32.93
C LYS A 206 -16.44 -18.77 33.70
N THR A 207 -17.23 -18.12 34.55
CA THR A 207 -18.28 -18.78 35.35
C THR A 207 -19.46 -19.29 34.52
N PHE A 208 -19.57 -18.86 33.26
CA PHE A 208 -20.65 -19.25 32.35
C PHE A 208 -20.22 -20.29 31.32
N PHE A 209 -18.92 -20.58 31.22
CA PHE A 209 -18.42 -21.57 30.29
C PHE A 209 -18.80 -22.97 30.79
N ALA A 210 -19.35 -23.76 29.88
CA ALA A 210 -19.64 -25.17 30.11
C ALA A 210 -18.64 -26.04 29.34
N ALA A 211 -18.67 -27.36 29.62
CA ALA A 211 -17.87 -28.30 28.86
C ALA A 211 -18.20 -28.19 27.37
N ALA A 212 -17.16 -28.25 26.52
CA ALA A 212 -17.35 -28.26 25.08
C ALA A 212 -18.27 -29.44 24.69
N PRO A 213 -19.26 -29.22 23.80
CA PRO A 213 -20.06 -30.31 23.27
C PRO A 213 -19.18 -31.25 22.44
N GLU A 214 -19.68 -32.47 22.22
CA GLU A 214 -19.01 -33.45 21.37
C GLU A 214 -18.79 -32.88 19.95
N ALA A 215 -17.65 -33.20 19.36
CA ALA A 215 -17.28 -32.82 18.00
C ALA A 215 -17.51 -34.03 17.08
N PRO A 216 -18.62 -34.11 16.32
CA PRO A 216 -18.91 -35.28 15.48
C PRO A 216 -17.79 -35.61 14.48
N ILE A 217 -17.02 -34.61 14.04
CA ILE A 217 -15.92 -34.85 13.10
C ILE A 217 -14.78 -35.69 13.70
N ALA A 218 -14.71 -35.78 15.03
CA ALA A 218 -13.69 -36.56 15.74
C ALA A 218 -13.72 -38.04 15.33
N GLU A 219 -14.91 -38.59 15.06
CA GLU A 219 -15.09 -39.98 14.62
C GLU A 219 -14.41 -40.28 13.28
N HIS A 220 -14.20 -39.26 12.44
CA HIS A 220 -13.63 -39.39 11.10
C HIS A 220 -12.17 -38.95 11.00
N MET A 221 -11.52 -38.55 12.10
CA MET A 221 -10.17 -37.97 12.06
C MET A 221 -9.12 -38.87 11.41
N GLU A 222 -9.18 -40.18 11.64
CA GLU A 222 -8.23 -41.14 11.02
C GLU A 222 -8.44 -41.25 9.51
N GLN A 223 -9.70 -41.30 9.07
CA GLN A 223 -10.05 -41.31 7.64
C GLN A 223 -9.63 -39.99 6.97
N ILE A 224 -9.85 -38.86 7.64
CA ILE A 224 -9.44 -37.54 7.15
C ILE A 224 -7.93 -37.46 7.03
N ALA A 225 -7.19 -37.87 8.06
CA ALA A 225 -5.73 -37.89 8.05
C ALA A 225 -5.18 -38.76 6.90
N SER A 226 -5.81 -39.89 6.62
CA SER A 226 -5.37 -40.83 5.58
C SER A 226 -5.67 -40.33 4.16
N HIS A 227 -6.79 -39.64 3.95
CA HIS A 227 -7.27 -39.28 2.61
C HIS A 227 -6.93 -37.85 2.19
N PHE A 228 -6.83 -36.92 3.14
CA PHE A 228 -6.52 -35.50 2.89
C PHE A 228 -5.03 -35.17 3.05
N CYS A 229 -4.14 -36.17 3.07
CA CYS A 229 -2.70 -35.98 3.23
C CYS A 229 -1.90 -35.71 1.94
N GLY A 230 -2.58 -35.61 0.80
CA GLY A 230 -1.92 -35.38 -0.50
C GLY A 230 -1.27 -34.00 -0.60
N GLU A 231 -0.21 -33.87 -1.40
CA GLU A 231 0.53 -32.61 -1.59
C GLU A 231 -0.30 -31.57 -2.35
N GLY A 232 -1.16 -32.02 -3.27
CA GLY A 232 -2.13 -31.16 -3.97
C GLY A 232 -3.54 -31.75 -4.03
N LEU A 233 -4.48 -30.96 -4.58
CA LEU A 233 -5.88 -31.37 -4.76
C LEU A 233 -6.04 -32.70 -5.52
N GLY A 234 -5.22 -32.91 -6.55
CA GLY A 234 -5.24 -34.14 -7.35
C GLY A 234 -4.89 -35.40 -6.54
N ASP A 235 -3.95 -35.28 -5.60
CA ASP A 235 -3.55 -36.38 -4.72
C ASP A 235 -4.66 -36.72 -3.73
N ILE A 236 -5.28 -35.70 -3.12
CA ILE A 236 -6.42 -35.86 -2.21
C ILE A 236 -7.59 -36.55 -2.93
N CYS A 237 -7.92 -36.09 -4.14
CA CYS A 237 -8.97 -36.71 -4.95
C CYS A 237 -8.63 -38.15 -5.34
N THR A 238 -7.36 -38.43 -5.62
CA THR A 238 -6.89 -39.79 -5.93
C THR A 238 -7.02 -40.70 -4.71
N ASN A 239 -6.66 -40.23 -3.52
CA ASN A 239 -6.78 -40.99 -2.27
C ASN A 239 -8.23 -41.28 -1.92
N LEU A 240 -9.10 -40.26 -1.98
CA LEU A 240 -10.52 -40.44 -1.74
C LEU A 240 -11.17 -41.46 -2.70
N ARG A 241 -10.72 -41.53 -3.97
CA ARG A 241 -11.26 -42.48 -4.96
C ARG A 241 -10.78 -43.92 -4.76
N LYS A 242 -9.71 -44.15 -3.99
CA LYS A 242 -9.20 -45.51 -3.71
C LYS A 242 -10.06 -46.27 -2.70
N ASP A 243 -10.76 -45.55 -1.82
CA ASP A 243 -11.64 -46.11 -0.82
C ASP A 243 -13.11 -45.88 -1.22
N THR A 244 -13.94 -46.90 -1.02
CA THR A 244 -15.38 -46.88 -1.35
C THR A 244 -16.25 -46.73 -0.10
N SER A 245 -15.69 -46.28 1.02
CA SER A 245 -16.46 -45.99 2.24
C SER A 245 -17.47 -44.87 2.02
N GLU A 246 -18.52 -44.85 2.85
CA GLU A 246 -19.55 -43.80 2.78
C GLU A 246 -18.95 -42.41 3.00
N PHE A 247 -17.96 -42.30 3.89
CA PHE A 247 -17.23 -41.08 4.16
C PHE A 247 -16.53 -40.53 2.91
N THR A 248 -15.72 -41.33 2.20
CA THR A 248 -14.98 -40.84 1.02
C THR A 248 -15.91 -40.52 -0.15
N ALA A 249 -16.98 -41.31 -0.33
CA ALA A 249 -18.01 -41.03 -1.32
C ALA A 249 -18.74 -39.70 -1.04
N HIS A 250 -19.04 -39.41 0.24
CA HIS A 250 -19.63 -38.15 0.66
C HIS A 250 -18.69 -36.97 0.42
N ALA A 251 -17.43 -37.07 0.86
CA ALA A 251 -16.43 -36.02 0.68
C ALA A 251 -16.17 -35.70 -0.80
N LEU A 252 -16.02 -36.72 -1.66
CA LEU A 252 -15.88 -36.52 -3.11
C LEU A 252 -17.08 -35.80 -3.72
N LYS A 253 -18.30 -36.16 -3.30
CA LYS A 253 -19.53 -35.50 -3.76
C LYS A 253 -19.57 -34.02 -3.37
N GLN A 254 -19.07 -33.65 -2.20
CA GLN A 254 -18.98 -32.24 -1.79
C GLN A 254 -17.91 -31.50 -2.61
N ILE A 255 -16.69 -32.02 -2.65
CA ILE A 255 -15.55 -31.41 -3.36
C ILE A 255 -15.84 -31.22 -4.85
N SER A 256 -16.49 -32.20 -5.50
CA SER A 256 -16.81 -32.13 -6.94
C SER A 256 -17.74 -30.99 -7.36
N ARG A 257 -18.39 -30.29 -6.41
CA ARG A 257 -19.26 -29.15 -6.70
C ARG A 257 -18.53 -27.81 -6.65
N ASN A 258 -17.35 -27.78 -6.01
CA ASN A 258 -16.62 -26.56 -5.71
C ASN A 258 -15.61 -26.23 -6.82
N SER A 259 -15.12 -24.99 -6.87
CA SER A 259 -14.14 -24.54 -7.88
C SER A 259 -12.81 -25.29 -7.71
N PRO A 260 -12.36 -26.06 -8.71
CA PRO A 260 -11.09 -26.77 -8.63
C PRO A 260 -9.88 -25.85 -8.48
N LEU A 261 -9.88 -24.68 -9.13
CA LEU A 261 -8.79 -23.71 -9.01
C LEU A 261 -8.71 -23.16 -7.57
N SER A 262 -9.85 -22.80 -7.00
CA SER A 262 -9.94 -22.28 -5.63
C SER A 262 -9.48 -23.33 -4.62
N MET A 263 -9.97 -24.57 -4.76
CA MET A 263 -9.57 -25.69 -3.92
C MET A 263 -8.08 -26.01 -4.02
N ALA A 264 -7.50 -26.00 -5.21
CA ALA A 264 -6.07 -26.22 -5.39
C ALA A 264 -5.23 -25.12 -4.73
N CYS A 265 -5.67 -23.87 -4.83
CA CYS A 265 -5.03 -22.75 -4.12
C CYS A 265 -5.21 -22.88 -2.61
N ALA A 266 -6.38 -23.29 -2.12
CA ALA A 266 -6.65 -23.50 -0.70
C ALA A 266 -5.72 -24.56 -0.08
N VAL A 267 -5.51 -25.70 -0.75
CA VAL A 267 -4.53 -26.72 -0.29
C VAL A 267 -3.13 -26.13 -0.19
N GLU A 268 -2.68 -25.43 -1.23
CA GLU A 268 -1.35 -24.81 -1.26
C GLU A 268 -1.19 -23.77 -0.14
N MET A 269 -2.21 -22.97 0.11
CA MET A 269 -2.21 -21.96 1.18
C MET A 269 -2.15 -22.60 2.56
N ILE A 270 -3.03 -23.58 2.82
CA ILE A 270 -3.04 -24.34 4.08
C ILE A 270 -1.66 -24.95 4.35
N HIS A 271 -1.05 -25.56 3.34
CA HIS A 271 0.29 -26.16 3.47
C HIS A 271 1.37 -25.12 3.79
N ARG A 272 1.38 -23.98 3.11
CA ARG A 272 2.34 -22.89 3.35
C ARG A 272 2.18 -22.22 4.70
N LEU A 273 0.98 -22.30 5.28
CA LEU A 273 0.63 -21.66 6.55
C LEU A 273 0.71 -22.60 7.75
N ARG A 274 1.05 -23.89 7.56
CA ARG A 274 1.28 -24.80 8.68
C ARG A 274 2.40 -24.26 9.57
N GLY A 275 2.06 -23.94 10.81
CA GLY A 275 2.99 -23.37 11.79
C GLY A 275 3.20 -21.86 11.66
N ALA A 276 2.38 -21.15 10.87
CA ALA A 276 2.37 -19.70 10.86
C ALA A 276 1.99 -19.16 12.25
N THR A 277 2.72 -18.18 12.75
CA THR A 277 2.47 -17.61 14.09
C THR A 277 1.83 -16.22 14.04
N ASN A 278 1.62 -15.67 12.84
CA ASN A 278 1.03 -14.36 12.64
C ASN A 278 -0.05 -14.40 11.56
N LEU A 279 -1.10 -13.59 11.73
CA LEU A 279 -2.26 -13.58 10.85
C LEU A 279 -1.96 -12.87 9.53
N GLU A 280 -1.10 -11.85 9.57
CA GLU A 280 -0.69 -11.04 8.45
C GLU A 280 -0.10 -11.87 7.31
N ARG A 281 0.63 -12.95 7.64
CA ARG A 281 1.15 -13.86 6.62
C ARG A 281 0.05 -14.57 5.85
N ALA A 282 -1.02 -14.98 6.53
CA ALA A 282 -2.18 -15.60 5.90
C ALA A 282 -2.93 -14.58 5.04
N LEU A 283 -3.22 -13.40 5.60
CA LEU A 283 -3.92 -12.32 4.90
C LEU A 283 -3.16 -11.85 3.65
N GLU A 284 -1.82 -11.72 3.71
CA GLU A 284 -1.00 -11.38 2.53
C GLU A 284 -1.12 -12.46 1.44
N LEU A 285 -1.10 -13.74 1.83
CA LEU A 285 -1.18 -14.86 0.90
C LEU A 285 -2.60 -14.98 0.28
N GLU A 286 -3.63 -14.81 1.10
CA GLU A 286 -5.04 -14.74 0.69
C GLU A 286 -5.26 -13.58 -0.29
N TYR A 287 -4.70 -12.40 0.00
CA TYR A 287 -4.89 -11.20 -0.82
C TYR A 287 -4.32 -11.37 -2.23
N ARG A 288 -3.25 -12.16 -2.40
CA ARG A 288 -2.73 -12.51 -3.74
C ARG A 288 -3.78 -13.21 -4.60
N TYR A 289 -4.59 -14.07 -3.99
CA TYR A 289 -5.69 -14.73 -4.67
C TYR A 289 -6.84 -13.76 -4.90
N THR A 290 -7.32 -13.09 -3.85
CA THR A 290 -8.55 -12.27 -3.93
C THR A 290 -8.38 -11.06 -4.85
N ALA A 291 -7.21 -10.42 -4.87
CA ALA A 291 -6.89 -9.35 -5.81
C ALA A 291 -6.95 -9.77 -7.29
N ARG A 292 -6.88 -11.08 -7.59
CA ARG A 292 -6.98 -11.68 -8.94
C ARG A 292 -8.30 -12.42 -9.17
N ALA A 293 -9.12 -12.61 -8.13
CA ALA A 293 -10.24 -13.55 -8.17
C ALA A 293 -11.33 -13.14 -9.17
N MET A 294 -11.61 -11.84 -9.29
CA MET A 294 -12.61 -11.32 -10.23
C MET A 294 -12.17 -11.43 -11.69
N GLU A 295 -10.89 -11.17 -11.98
CA GLU A 295 -10.38 -11.11 -13.35
C GLU A 295 -9.93 -12.48 -13.88
N HIS A 296 -9.29 -13.28 -13.03
CA HIS A 296 -8.57 -14.49 -13.46
C HIS A 296 -9.09 -15.79 -12.82
N GLY A 297 -9.90 -15.68 -11.76
CA GLY A 297 -10.47 -16.79 -11.02
C GLY A 297 -11.86 -17.21 -11.47
N ASP A 298 -12.52 -18.04 -10.64
CA ASP A 298 -13.89 -18.52 -10.87
C ASP A 298 -14.94 -17.72 -10.08
N PHE A 299 -14.55 -16.67 -9.36
CA PHE A 299 -15.38 -15.97 -8.37
C PHE A 299 -16.68 -15.42 -8.94
N LEU A 300 -16.61 -14.72 -10.08
CA LEU A 300 -17.80 -14.16 -10.72
C LEU A 300 -18.78 -15.27 -11.18
N GLU A 301 -18.26 -16.40 -11.65
CA GLU A 301 -19.10 -17.54 -12.05
C GLU A 301 -19.75 -18.23 -10.85
N GLY A 302 -19.00 -18.37 -9.75
CA GLY A 302 -19.54 -18.93 -8.51
C GLY A 302 -20.65 -18.06 -7.92
N ILE A 303 -20.47 -16.74 -7.87
CA ILE A 303 -21.52 -15.81 -7.43
C ILE A 303 -22.74 -15.88 -8.36
N ARG A 304 -22.52 -15.92 -9.68
CA ARG A 304 -23.62 -16.07 -10.64
C ARG A 304 -24.48 -17.29 -10.30
N ALA A 305 -23.85 -18.46 -10.18
CA ALA A 305 -24.56 -19.72 -9.96
C ALA A 305 -25.24 -19.80 -8.57
N ALA A 306 -24.60 -19.25 -7.53
CA ALA A 306 -25.06 -19.37 -6.16
C ALA A 306 -26.10 -18.30 -5.77
N ILE A 307 -25.91 -17.05 -6.19
CA ILE A 307 -26.65 -15.89 -5.67
C ILE A 307 -27.51 -15.21 -6.74
N ILE A 308 -26.99 -15.03 -7.95
CA ILE A 308 -27.68 -14.25 -9.01
C ILE A 308 -28.73 -15.12 -9.72
N ASP A 309 -28.28 -16.15 -10.42
CA ASP A 309 -29.15 -17.05 -11.19
C ASP A 309 -29.74 -18.16 -10.30
N LYS A 310 -29.04 -18.48 -9.20
CA LYS A 310 -29.44 -19.52 -8.22
C LYS A 310 -29.66 -20.91 -8.83
N ASP A 311 -29.02 -21.19 -9.97
CA ASP A 311 -29.12 -22.48 -10.68
C ASP A 311 -28.31 -23.60 -10.00
N ARG A 312 -27.33 -23.24 -9.17
CA ARG A 312 -26.37 -24.16 -8.53
C ARG A 312 -25.60 -25.04 -9.51
N ALA A 313 -25.37 -24.52 -10.73
CA ALA A 313 -24.67 -25.19 -11.81
C ALA A 313 -23.52 -24.32 -12.37
N PRO A 314 -22.49 -24.03 -11.57
CA PRO A 314 -21.36 -23.22 -11.99
C PRO A 314 -20.51 -23.92 -13.07
N LYS A 315 -19.99 -23.13 -14.00
CA LYS A 315 -19.08 -23.56 -15.06
C LYS A 315 -17.64 -23.21 -14.71
N TRP A 316 -17.03 -24.05 -13.87
CA TRP A 316 -15.64 -23.88 -13.46
C TRP A 316 -14.66 -23.95 -14.63
N LYS A 317 -13.62 -23.12 -14.58
CA LYS A 317 -12.56 -23.05 -15.61
C LYS A 317 -11.82 -24.38 -15.80
N HIS A 318 -11.68 -25.16 -14.75
CA HIS A 318 -10.94 -26.42 -14.75
C HIS A 318 -11.80 -27.59 -14.27
N ALA A 319 -11.43 -28.81 -14.70
CA ALA A 319 -11.94 -30.04 -14.09
C ALA A 319 -11.12 -30.39 -12.84
N LEU A 320 -11.74 -31.14 -11.91
CA LEU A 320 -11.18 -31.46 -10.60
C LEU A 320 -9.79 -32.15 -10.65
N ASP A 321 -9.55 -32.95 -11.68
CA ASP A 321 -8.31 -33.70 -11.92
C ASP A 321 -7.33 -33.00 -12.88
N LYS A 322 -7.67 -31.79 -13.35
CA LYS A 322 -6.94 -31.09 -14.42
C LYS A 322 -6.73 -29.61 -14.12
N VAL A 323 -6.32 -29.29 -12.89
CA VAL A 323 -5.87 -27.93 -12.53
C VAL A 323 -4.37 -27.81 -12.83
N PRO A 324 -3.95 -26.96 -13.79
CA PRO A 324 -2.54 -26.76 -14.07
C PRO A 324 -1.81 -26.10 -12.88
N PRO A 325 -0.65 -26.62 -12.42
CA PRO A 325 0.11 -25.99 -11.33
C PRO A 325 0.51 -24.53 -11.62
N VAL A 326 0.67 -24.18 -12.91
CA VAL A 326 0.97 -22.81 -13.34
C VAL A 326 -0.16 -21.83 -13.01
N ASP A 327 -1.43 -22.28 -13.05
CA ASP A 327 -2.57 -21.43 -12.72
C ASP A 327 -2.66 -21.18 -11.21
N VAL A 328 -2.38 -22.21 -10.40
CA VAL A 328 -2.25 -22.06 -8.93
C VAL A 328 -1.12 -21.10 -8.58
N SER A 329 0.05 -21.29 -9.21
CA SER A 329 1.20 -20.40 -9.03
C SER A 329 0.89 -18.96 -9.46
N PHE A 330 0.16 -18.78 -10.57
CA PHE A 330 -0.25 -17.47 -11.04
C PHE A 330 -1.18 -16.75 -10.06
N MET A 331 -2.13 -17.48 -9.45
CA MET A 331 -3.03 -16.91 -8.44
C MET A 331 -2.29 -16.53 -7.14
N LEU A 332 -1.28 -17.30 -6.74
CA LEU A 332 -0.60 -17.14 -5.44
C LEU A 332 0.77 -16.45 -5.48
N ARG A 333 1.26 -16.06 -6.66
CA ARG A 333 2.53 -15.33 -6.78
C ARG A 333 2.41 -13.91 -6.18
N PRO A 334 3.50 -13.33 -5.68
CA PRO A 334 3.50 -11.96 -5.14
C PRO A 334 2.88 -10.93 -6.09
N LEU A 335 2.30 -9.87 -5.53
CA LEU A 335 1.66 -8.77 -6.27
C LEU A 335 2.60 -7.60 -6.58
N GLY A 336 3.83 -7.61 -6.04
CA GLY A 336 4.78 -6.51 -6.25
C GLY A 336 4.31 -5.24 -5.53
N LYS A 337 4.12 -4.16 -6.30
CA LYS A 337 3.64 -2.86 -5.78
C LYS A 337 2.21 -2.94 -5.21
N ASP A 338 1.39 -3.83 -5.73
CA ASP A 338 -0.02 -3.98 -5.33
C ASP A 338 -0.18 -4.93 -4.12
N LYS A 339 0.89 -5.16 -3.34
CA LYS A 339 0.86 -6.02 -2.15
C LYS A 339 -0.06 -5.43 -1.06
N LEU A 340 -0.61 -6.30 -0.22
CA LEU A 340 -1.30 -5.87 1.00
C LEU A 340 -0.28 -5.21 1.94
N THR A 341 -0.65 -4.07 2.50
CA THR A 341 0.07 -3.39 3.60
C THR A 341 -0.86 -3.27 4.79
N PHE A 342 -0.32 -3.40 6.01
CA PHE A 342 -1.09 -3.41 7.26
C PHE A 342 -0.98 -2.09 8.04
N GLU A 343 -0.07 -1.20 7.65
CA GLU A 343 0.00 0.14 8.17
C GLU A 343 -1.20 0.94 7.62
N GLN A 344 -1.97 1.55 8.52
CA GLN A 344 -2.94 2.58 8.14
C GLN A 344 -2.16 3.73 7.49
N GLU A 345 -2.65 4.24 6.37
CA GLU A 345 -2.28 5.58 5.91
C GLU A 345 -2.60 6.53 7.08
N SER A 346 -1.55 7.05 7.71
CA SER A 346 -1.64 7.77 8.98
C SER A 346 -2.57 8.98 8.86
N THR A 347 -3.30 9.28 9.94
CA THR A 347 -3.82 10.63 10.23
C THR A 347 -2.80 11.68 9.81
N GLY A 348 -3.17 12.62 8.94
CA GLY A 348 -2.22 13.53 8.27
C GLY A 348 -1.22 14.21 9.21
N MET A 349 0.07 14.17 8.85
CA MET A 349 1.16 14.89 9.52
C MET A 349 0.96 16.41 9.54
N GLN A 350 1.53 17.08 10.55
CA GLN A 350 1.69 18.53 10.60
C GLN A 350 2.97 18.92 9.85
N ILE A 351 2.85 19.67 8.76
CA ILE A 351 3.95 20.02 7.87
C ILE A 351 4.19 21.53 7.90
N GLY A 352 5.42 21.95 8.17
CA GLY A 352 5.89 23.31 7.90
C GLY A 352 6.48 23.37 6.50
N PHE A 353 6.03 24.27 5.62
CA PHE A 353 6.55 24.38 4.25
C PHE A 353 7.09 25.79 3.97
N ILE A 354 8.38 25.91 3.68
CA ILE A 354 9.06 27.19 3.50
C ILE A 354 9.61 27.30 2.08
N GLY A 355 9.11 28.29 1.34
CA GLY A 355 9.41 28.50 -0.09
C GLY A 355 8.33 27.89 -0.98
N LEU A 356 7.42 28.72 -1.47
CA LEU A 356 6.23 28.34 -2.24
C LEU A 356 6.31 28.80 -3.71
N GLY A 357 7.52 29.02 -4.21
CA GLY A 357 7.75 29.33 -5.63
C GLY A 357 7.36 28.19 -6.58
N ASN A 358 7.81 28.26 -7.83
CA ASN A 358 7.39 27.37 -8.93
C ASN A 358 7.45 25.86 -8.62
N MET A 359 8.35 25.43 -7.72
CA MET A 359 8.45 24.04 -7.29
C MET A 359 7.71 23.78 -5.98
N GLY A 360 7.94 24.61 -4.96
CA GLY A 360 7.43 24.38 -3.61
C GLY A 360 5.91 24.54 -3.49
N GLY A 361 5.31 25.50 -4.21
CA GLY A 361 3.87 25.73 -4.18
C GLY A 361 3.05 24.49 -4.58
N PRO A 362 3.29 23.90 -5.76
CA PRO A 362 2.62 22.67 -6.18
C PRO A 362 2.89 21.47 -5.26
N MET A 363 4.12 21.33 -4.74
CA MET A 363 4.45 20.28 -3.77
C MET A 363 3.61 20.40 -2.49
N ALA A 364 3.51 21.62 -1.93
CA ALA A 364 2.73 21.89 -0.73
C ALA A 364 1.23 21.65 -0.95
N ALA A 365 0.72 22.00 -2.14
CA ALA A 365 -0.68 21.73 -2.51
C ALA A 365 -0.99 20.23 -2.59
N ASN A 366 -0.07 19.41 -3.12
CA ASN A 366 -0.25 17.96 -3.18
C ASN A 366 -0.30 17.33 -1.78
N LEU A 367 0.55 17.79 -0.86
CA LEU A 367 0.54 17.35 0.53
C LEU A 367 -0.78 17.71 1.23
N ALA A 368 -1.28 18.93 1.04
CA ALA A 368 -2.57 19.34 1.58
C ALA A 368 -3.73 18.53 0.99
N ALA A 369 -3.72 18.27 -0.32
CA ALA A 369 -4.73 17.45 -0.99
C ALA A 369 -4.76 15.99 -0.51
N ALA A 370 -3.61 15.46 -0.08
CA ALA A 370 -3.47 14.15 0.53
C ALA A 370 -3.89 14.08 2.00
N GLY A 371 -4.43 15.18 2.56
CA GLY A 371 -4.99 15.20 3.92
C GLY A 371 -4.00 15.60 5.02
N HIS A 372 -2.80 16.10 4.66
CA HIS A 372 -1.86 16.68 5.63
C HIS A 372 -2.21 18.13 6.00
N SER A 373 -1.92 18.52 7.24
CA SER A 373 -2.02 19.91 7.67
C SER A 373 -0.75 20.67 7.30
N VAL A 374 -0.80 21.55 6.30
CA VAL A 374 0.38 22.29 5.84
C VAL A 374 0.33 23.74 6.32
N SER A 375 1.21 24.12 7.24
CA SER A 375 1.51 25.52 7.61
C SER A 375 2.65 26.03 6.74
N SER A 376 2.50 27.17 6.09
CA SER A 376 3.39 27.55 4.98
C SER A 376 3.82 29.00 5.00
N PHE A 377 5.06 29.26 4.60
CA PHE A 377 5.64 30.61 4.57
C PHE A 377 6.49 30.83 3.32
N ASP A 378 6.37 32.00 2.71
CA ASP A 378 7.20 32.46 1.61
C ASP A 378 7.46 33.95 1.75
N VAL A 379 8.72 34.37 1.62
CA VAL A 379 9.14 35.77 1.81
C VAL A 379 8.55 36.73 0.77
N ALA A 380 8.14 36.22 -0.40
CA ALA A 380 7.46 37.00 -1.42
C ALA A 380 5.94 37.06 -1.21
N GLY A 381 5.40 36.44 -0.15
CA GLY A 381 3.97 36.36 0.14
C GLY A 381 3.21 35.39 -0.78
N THR A 382 3.92 34.50 -1.46
CA THR A 382 3.34 33.46 -2.32
C THR A 382 2.53 32.48 -1.47
N THR A 383 1.41 31.98 -2.00
CA THR A 383 0.58 30.94 -1.35
C THR A 383 0.30 29.78 -2.30
N ALA A 384 -0.11 28.64 -1.76
CA ALA A 384 -0.58 27.48 -2.52
C ALA A 384 -2.04 27.14 -2.16
N ASN A 385 -2.66 26.23 -2.90
CA ASN A 385 -4.01 25.75 -2.61
C ASN A 385 -3.99 24.77 -1.43
N GLY A 386 -4.97 24.88 -0.53
CA GLY A 386 -5.15 23.93 0.58
C GLY A 386 -4.17 24.10 1.76
N VAL A 387 -3.18 24.99 1.64
CA VAL A 387 -2.21 25.27 2.73
C VAL A 387 -2.71 26.42 3.61
N SER A 388 -2.26 26.42 4.87
CA SER A 388 -2.48 27.50 5.82
C SER A 388 -1.27 28.45 5.80
N PRO A 389 -1.45 29.76 5.55
CA PRO A 389 -0.35 30.71 5.58
C PRO A 389 0.08 31.03 7.02
N ALA A 390 1.39 31.02 7.27
CA ALA A 390 2.04 31.47 8.49
C ALA A 390 2.63 32.88 8.30
N SER A 391 2.81 33.62 9.40
CA SER A 391 3.38 34.97 9.41
C SER A 391 4.92 34.99 9.40
N SER A 392 5.57 33.87 9.70
CA SER A 392 7.03 33.70 9.63
C SER A 392 7.43 32.23 9.36
N ALA A 393 8.70 32.00 9.02
CA ALA A 393 9.23 30.64 8.87
C ALA A 393 9.24 29.89 10.21
N THR A 394 9.55 30.59 11.32
CA THR A 394 9.42 30.04 12.67
C THR A 394 8.01 29.55 12.98
N GLU A 395 6.97 30.31 12.64
CA GLU A 395 5.58 29.91 12.88
C GLU A 395 5.19 28.70 12.01
N ALA A 396 5.66 28.64 10.76
CA ALA A 396 5.45 27.47 9.91
C ALA A 396 6.09 26.20 10.50
N ALA A 397 7.24 26.32 11.17
CA ALA A 397 7.98 25.21 11.75
C ALA A 397 7.46 24.74 13.13
N GLN A 398 6.75 25.60 13.86
CA GLN A 398 6.34 25.34 15.24
C GLN A 398 5.37 24.15 15.33
N GLY A 399 5.79 23.09 16.02
CA GLY A 399 4.97 21.89 16.22
C GLY A 399 4.80 21.00 14.98
N ALA A 400 5.58 21.25 13.92
CA ALA A 400 5.59 20.42 12.73
C ALA A 400 6.30 19.08 12.98
N ASP A 401 5.75 18.01 12.42
CA ASP A 401 6.39 16.70 12.35
C ASP A 401 7.53 16.70 11.33
N VAL A 402 7.36 17.46 10.24
CA VAL A 402 8.29 17.65 9.15
C VAL A 402 8.30 19.12 8.72
N VAL A 403 9.47 19.72 8.62
CA VAL A 403 9.67 21.03 7.99
C VAL A 403 10.35 20.82 6.64
N ILE A 404 9.69 21.25 5.58
CA ILE A 404 10.15 21.15 4.19
C ILE A 404 10.62 22.51 3.72
N THR A 405 11.81 22.59 3.14
CA THR A 405 12.33 23.81 2.53
C THR A 405 12.54 23.65 1.02
N MET A 406 12.22 24.69 0.25
CA MET A 406 12.44 24.73 -1.21
C MET A 406 12.95 26.12 -1.62
N LEU A 407 14.27 26.29 -1.53
CA LEU A 407 14.94 27.59 -1.47
C LEU A 407 15.94 27.80 -2.62
N PRO A 408 16.32 29.06 -2.93
CA PRO A 408 17.13 29.36 -4.10
C PRO A 408 18.60 28.89 -4.03
N ASN A 409 19.22 28.93 -2.85
CA ASN A 409 20.65 28.63 -2.66
C ASN A 409 21.00 28.26 -1.21
N GLY A 410 22.23 27.75 -1.01
CA GLY A 410 22.72 27.24 0.26
C GLY A 410 22.87 28.30 1.37
N ALA A 411 23.15 29.56 1.02
CA ALA A 411 23.22 30.64 2.01
C ALA A 411 21.84 30.94 2.61
N ILE A 412 20.79 30.98 1.78
CA ILE A 412 19.41 31.13 2.24
C ILE A 412 18.99 29.92 3.05
N LEU A 413 19.32 28.70 2.60
CA LEU A 413 19.02 27.48 3.33
C LEU A 413 19.60 27.50 4.75
N ARG A 414 20.89 27.84 4.91
CA ARG A 414 21.51 27.94 6.24
C ARG A 414 20.83 29.00 7.12
N SER A 415 20.54 30.17 6.57
CA SER A 415 19.85 31.23 7.31
C SER A 415 18.46 30.81 7.78
N VAL A 416 17.70 30.12 6.93
CA VAL A 416 16.36 29.59 7.28
C VAL A 416 16.49 28.46 8.31
N ALA A 417 17.45 27.55 8.13
CA ALA A 417 17.70 26.46 9.07
C ALA A 417 18.03 26.98 10.48
N GLU A 418 18.88 28.01 10.60
CA GLU A 418 19.20 28.68 11.87
C GLU A 418 17.96 29.29 12.54
N GLU A 419 17.00 29.79 11.75
CA GLU A 419 15.75 30.36 12.26
C GLU A 419 14.76 29.28 12.72
N VAL A 420 14.62 28.17 11.98
CA VAL A 420 13.52 27.22 12.18
C VAL A 420 13.87 26.03 13.07
N ILE A 421 15.10 25.53 13.03
CA ILE A 421 15.53 24.37 13.83
C ILE A 421 15.28 24.61 15.34
N PRO A 422 15.52 25.80 15.92
CA PRO A 422 15.19 26.05 17.33
C PRO A 422 13.71 25.94 17.70
N ALA A 423 12.79 26.07 16.73
CA ALA A 423 11.34 25.97 16.93
C ALA A 423 10.79 24.55 16.69
N MET A 424 11.61 23.65 16.14
CA MET A 424 11.23 22.27 15.84
C MET A 424 11.29 21.39 17.09
N GLY A 425 10.42 20.37 17.14
CA GLY A 425 10.46 19.35 18.20
C GLY A 425 11.59 18.34 17.99
N ALA A 426 12.12 17.78 19.08
CA ALA A 426 13.06 16.67 19.01
C ALA A 426 12.40 15.48 18.26
N GLY A 427 13.12 14.89 17.30
CA GLY A 427 12.60 13.83 16.43
C GLY A 427 11.72 14.32 15.26
N ALA A 428 11.53 15.64 15.10
CA ALA A 428 11.00 16.21 13.86
C ALA A 428 12.01 16.04 12.71
N VAL A 429 11.53 16.11 11.47
CA VAL A 429 12.38 16.00 10.27
C VAL A 429 12.59 17.37 9.65
N MET A 430 13.85 17.75 9.39
CA MET A 430 14.20 18.89 8.55
C MET A 430 14.54 18.38 7.16
N LEU A 431 13.65 18.60 6.20
CA LEU A 431 13.72 18.10 4.83
C LEU A 431 14.01 19.24 3.85
N ASP A 432 15.25 19.36 3.38
CA ASP A 432 15.61 20.31 2.34
C ASP A 432 15.42 19.70 0.95
N CYS A 433 14.47 20.22 0.17
CA CYS A 433 14.23 19.80 -1.22
C CYS A 433 14.96 20.68 -2.26
N SER A 434 15.72 21.68 -1.79
CA SER A 434 16.44 22.63 -2.62
C SER A 434 17.59 21.95 -3.37
N THR A 435 18.07 22.59 -4.44
CA THR A 435 19.38 22.23 -5.03
C THR A 435 20.42 23.26 -4.58
N VAL A 436 21.32 22.84 -3.70
CA VAL A 436 22.34 23.66 -3.05
C VAL A 436 23.71 22.95 -3.07
N ASP A 437 24.75 23.61 -2.58
CA ASP A 437 26.07 23.00 -2.42
C ASP A 437 26.08 21.93 -1.29
N VAL A 438 26.96 20.94 -1.43
CA VAL A 438 27.09 19.81 -0.51
C VAL A 438 27.50 20.25 0.90
N GLU A 439 28.26 21.35 1.01
CA GLU A 439 28.72 21.88 2.30
C GLU A 439 27.55 22.46 3.09
N SER A 440 26.71 23.29 2.48
CA SER A 440 25.49 23.82 3.10
C SER A 440 24.57 22.72 3.64
N ALA A 441 24.37 21.64 2.89
CA ALA A 441 23.55 20.50 3.35
C ALA A 441 24.14 19.82 4.59
N ARG A 442 25.47 19.71 4.67
CA ARG A 442 26.17 19.14 5.83
C ARG A 442 26.15 20.08 7.04
N ASP A 443 26.28 21.39 6.82
CA ASP A 443 26.18 22.40 7.88
C ASP A 443 24.79 22.36 8.53
N VAL A 444 23.72 22.30 7.73
CA VAL A 444 22.35 22.16 8.23
C VAL A 444 22.15 20.85 8.98
N ALA A 445 22.74 19.75 8.50
CA ALA A 445 22.69 18.48 9.21
C ALA A 445 23.35 18.57 10.60
N ALA A 446 24.50 19.25 10.71
CA ALA A 446 25.16 19.46 11.99
C ALA A 446 24.30 20.30 12.97
N LEU A 447 23.58 21.30 12.47
CA LEU A 447 22.61 22.07 13.28
C LEU A 447 21.45 21.19 13.77
N CYS A 448 20.92 20.33 12.90
CA CYS A 448 19.83 19.41 13.26
C CYS A 448 20.28 18.40 14.31
N ASP A 449 21.46 17.80 14.14
CA ASP A 449 22.01 16.82 15.08
C ASP A 449 22.21 17.44 16.48
N ALA A 450 22.68 18.69 16.55
CA ALA A 450 22.84 19.42 17.81
C ALA A 450 21.49 19.71 18.51
N ALA A 451 20.39 19.78 17.76
CA ALA A 451 19.04 20.04 18.26
C ALA A 451 18.19 18.77 18.45
N GLY A 452 18.70 17.58 18.08
CA GLY A 452 17.92 16.34 18.09
C GLY A 452 16.84 16.27 17.00
N VAL A 453 17.00 17.04 15.92
CA VAL A 453 16.17 17.02 14.71
C VAL A 453 16.80 16.07 13.69
N LEU A 454 16.01 15.40 12.87
CA LEU A 454 16.47 14.43 11.88
C LEU A 454 16.71 15.14 10.52
N PRO A 455 17.97 15.30 10.06
CA PRO A 455 18.25 16.02 8.82
C PRO A 455 18.09 15.13 7.58
N LEU A 456 17.52 15.71 6.52
CA LEU A 456 17.49 15.16 5.18
C LEU A 456 17.78 16.25 4.13
N ASP A 457 18.69 15.98 3.19
CA ASP A 457 18.84 16.71 1.94
C ASP A 457 18.27 15.88 0.78
N ALA A 458 17.21 16.36 0.15
CA ALA A 458 16.39 15.63 -0.83
C ALA A 458 16.15 16.45 -2.11
N PRO A 459 17.20 16.94 -2.81
CA PRO A 459 17.02 17.62 -4.09
C PRO A 459 16.23 16.76 -5.09
N VAL A 460 15.48 17.46 -5.95
CA VAL A 460 14.47 16.83 -6.82
C VAL A 460 14.84 16.86 -8.30
N SER A 461 14.29 15.93 -9.08
CA SER A 461 14.29 15.91 -10.54
C SER A 461 12.87 15.75 -11.08
N GLY A 462 12.55 16.37 -12.22
CA GLY A 462 11.22 16.33 -12.86
C GLY A 462 10.60 17.71 -13.16
N GLY A 463 11.21 18.79 -12.69
CA GLY A 463 10.78 20.17 -12.97
C GLY A 463 9.38 20.51 -12.43
N VAL A 464 8.83 21.63 -12.90
CA VAL A 464 7.52 22.15 -12.44
C VAL A 464 6.37 21.19 -12.77
N GLY A 465 6.45 20.52 -13.93
CA GLY A 465 5.49 19.50 -14.33
C GLY A 465 5.49 18.31 -13.36
N GLY A 466 6.67 17.83 -12.97
CA GLY A 466 6.81 16.77 -11.98
C GLY A 466 6.32 17.18 -10.59
N ALA A 467 6.59 18.42 -10.18
CA ALA A 467 6.13 18.96 -8.89
C ALA A 467 4.60 19.06 -8.83
N SER A 468 3.98 19.55 -9.90
CA SER A 468 2.52 19.64 -10.00
C SER A 468 1.86 18.26 -10.08
N GLY A 469 2.48 17.32 -10.79
CA GLY A 469 1.93 15.98 -10.99
C GLY A 469 2.23 14.97 -9.89
N GLY A 470 2.99 15.32 -8.83
CA GLY A 470 3.40 14.36 -7.80
C GLY A 470 4.32 13.27 -8.35
N THR A 471 5.14 13.59 -9.36
CA THR A 471 5.99 12.61 -10.08
C THR A 471 7.47 12.97 -10.04
N LEU A 472 7.90 13.77 -9.07
CA LEU A 472 9.30 14.05 -8.84
C LEU A 472 10.10 12.78 -8.51
N THR A 473 11.40 12.82 -8.77
CA THR A 473 12.38 11.89 -8.22
C THR A 473 13.19 12.59 -7.13
N PHE A 474 13.19 12.05 -5.92
CA PHE A 474 13.95 12.55 -4.77
C PHE A 474 15.26 11.79 -4.61
N MET A 475 16.38 12.52 -4.46
CA MET A 475 17.70 11.98 -4.18
C MET A 475 18.06 12.34 -2.75
N VAL A 476 17.93 11.40 -1.81
CA VAL A 476 17.86 11.74 -0.38
C VAL A 476 19.13 11.34 0.36
N GLY A 477 19.90 12.31 0.83
CA GLY A 477 20.93 12.10 1.85
C GLY A 477 20.39 12.38 3.24
N GLY A 478 20.93 11.70 4.26
CA GLY A 478 20.69 12.05 5.65
C GLY A 478 20.28 10.87 6.54
N ASN A 479 19.54 11.19 7.59
CA ASN A 479 19.18 10.26 8.66
C ASN A 479 18.21 9.17 8.18
N GLU A 480 18.50 7.89 8.45
CA GLU A 480 17.64 6.77 8.03
C GLU A 480 16.24 6.82 8.66
N ASN A 481 16.14 7.09 9.97
CA ASN A 481 14.84 7.21 10.63
C ASN A 481 14.05 8.41 10.11
N GLY A 482 14.74 9.51 9.80
CA GLY A 482 14.14 10.67 9.14
C GLY A 482 13.58 10.30 7.77
N PHE A 483 14.33 9.53 6.98
CA PHE A 483 13.90 9.06 5.66
C PHE A 483 12.65 8.19 5.75
N GLN A 484 12.61 7.23 6.67
CA GLN A 484 11.42 6.39 6.89
C GLN A 484 10.21 7.23 7.32
N LYS A 485 10.40 8.21 8.21
CA LYS A 485 9.33 9.12 8.65
C LYS A 485 8.81 10.01 7.51
N ALA A 486 9.68 10.45 6.59
CA ALA A 486 9.29 11.26 5.43
C ALA A 486 8.82 10.45 4.22
N LEU A 487 8.92 9.11 4.26
CA LEU A 487 8.62 8.24 3.11
C LEU A 487 7.22 8.44 2.52
N PRO A 488 6.13 8.55 3.34
CA PRO A 488 4.80 8.80 2.80
C PRO A 488 4.70 10.14 2.05
N LEU A 489 5.46 11.16 2.48
CA LEU A 489 5.45 12.47 1.83
C LEU A 489 6.15 12.41 0.47
N PHE A 490 7.21 11.61 0.33
CA PHE A 490 7.86 11.39 -0.97
C PHE A 490 6.96 10.67 -1.96
N GLU A 491 6.10 9.74 -1.51
CA GLU A 491 5.15 9.02 -2.36
C GLU A 491 4.02 9.93 -2.89
N ILE A 492 3.67 10.97 -2.12
CA ILE A 492 2.69 11.99 -2.54
C ILE A 492 3.32 12.97 -3.55
N MET A 493 4.55 13.43 -3.27
CA MET A 493 5.20 14.45 -4.09
C MET A 493 5.97 13.86 -5.28
N GLY A 494 6.19 12.54 -5.31
CA GLY A 494 7.10 11.91 -6.24
C GLY A 494 6.74 10.48 -6.64
N GLN A 495 7.28 10.07 -7.78
CA GLN A 495 7.17 8.69 -8.28
C GLN A 495 8.31 7.80 -7.79
N LYS A 496 9.37 8.40 -7.22
CA LYS A 496 10.55 7.68 -6.74
C LYS A 496 11.32 8.50 -5.70
N SER A 497 11.74 7.84 -4.63
CA SER A 497 12.75 8.35 -3.69
C SER A 497 13.90 7.34 -3.58
N VAL A 498 15.13 7.81 -3.46
CA VAL A 498 16.32 6.98 -3.30
C VAL A 498 17.15 7.50 -2.14
N HIS A 499 17.36 6.68 -1.12
CA HIS A 499 18.30 7.01 -0.04
C HIS A 499 19.74 6.82 -0.54
N CYS A 500 20.50 7.91 -0.55
CA CYS A 500 21.85 8.04 -1.09
C CYS A 500 22.93 7.94 0.00
N GLY A 501 22.57 7.66 1.25
CA GLY A 501 23.48 7.58 2.39
C GLY A 501 23.44 8.82 3.27
N ALA A 502 24.58 9.19 3.86
CA ALA A 502 24.67 10.27 4.84
C ALA A 502 24.34 11.67 4.26
N SER A 503 24.14 12.65 5.14
CA SER A 503 23.81 14.03 4.76
C SER A 503 24.82 14.63 3.78
N GLY A 504 24.30 15.34 2.77
CA GLY A 504 25.00 15.88 1.62
C GLY A 504 25.07 14.93 0.43
N ASN A 505 24.77 13.63 0.60
CA ASN A 505 24.82 12.68 -0.53
C ASN A 505 23.65 12.85 -1.50
N GLY A 506 22.52 13.42 -1.07
CA GLY A 506 21.42 13.78 -1.97
C GLY A 506 21.87 14.88 -2.94
N GLN A 507 22.48 15.95 -2.41
CA GLN A 507 23.10 17.00 -3.23
C GLN A 507 24.21 16.45 -4.13
N ALA A 508 25.08 15.58 -3.62
CA ALA A 508 26.12 14.94 -4.43
C ALA A 508 25.55 14.12 -5.60
N ALA A 509 24.48 13.35 -5.36
CA ALA A 509 23.78 12.61 -6.41
C ALA A 509 23.16 13.56 -7.45
N LYS A 510 22.52 14.65 -7.00
CA LYS A 510 21.89 15.65 -7.87
C LYS A 510 22.87 16.35 -8.79
N ILE A 511 23.99 16.86 -8.26
CA ILE A 511 24.98 17.58 -9.08
C ILE A 511 25.67 16.64 -10.08
N CYS A 512 25.91 15.38 -9.71
CA CYS A 512 26.40 14.37 -10.65
C CYS A 512 25.39 14.09 -11.77
N ASN A 513 24.11 13.92 -11.42
CA ASN A 513 23.03 13.72 -12.39
C ASN A 513 22.91 14.90 -13.36
N ASN A 514 22.93 16.14 -12.86
CA ASN A 514 22.76 17.32 -13.69
C ASN A 514 24.03 17.66 -14.49
N MET A 515 25.22 17.30 -14.03
CA MET A 515 26.44 17.36 -14.83
C MET A 515 26.36 16.43 -16.05
N ILE A 516 25.88 15.19 -15.86
CA ILE A 516 25.63 14.26 -16.99
C ILE A 516 24.63 14.91 -17.96
N LEU A 517 23.48 15.39 -17.45
CA LEU A 517 22.43 15.98 -18.27
C LEU A 517 22.91 17.19 -19.09
N GLY A 518 23.63 18.12 -18.45
CA GLY A 518 24.16 19.32 -19.11
C GLY A 518 25.11 18.95 -20.25
N ALA A 519 26.05 18.03 -20.01
CA ALA A 519 27.00 17.57 -21.02
C ALA A 519 26.32 16.80 -22.15
N THR A 520 25.38 15.90 -21.86
CA THR A 520 24.69 15.12 -22.90
C THR A 520 23.75 15.98 -23.73
N MET A 521 23.10 17.00 -23.14
CA MET A 521 22.27 17.92 -23.90
C MET A 521 23.09 18.72 -24.91
N ILE A 522 24.25 19.23 -24.50
CA ILE A 522 25.19 19.90 -25.42
C ILE A 522 25.58 18.96 -26.56
N ALA A 523 26.03 17.75 -26.24
CA ALA A 523 26.44 16.78 -27.25
C ALA A 523 25.29 16.40 -28.21
N THR A 524 24.06 16.33 -27.69
CA THR A 524 22.85 16.08 -28.49
C THR A 524 22.60 17.23 -29.47
N CYS A 525 22.67 18.47 -28.97
CA CYS A 525 22.51 19.69 -29.78
C CYS A 525 23.60 19.82 -30.85
N GLU A 526 24.87 19.60 -30.49
CA GLU A 526 25.99 19.59 -31.43
C GLU A 526 25.79 18.54 -32.54
N SER A 527 25.29 17.36 -32.17
CA SER A 527 25.04 16.27 -33.12
C SER A 527 23.92 16.62 -34.10
N PHE A 528 22.84 17.27 -33.65
CA PHE A 528 21.77 17.75 -34.53
C PHE A 528 22.27 18.86 -35.47
N ALA A 529 22.99 19.85 -34.95
CA ALA A 529 23.58 20.90 -35.77
C ALA A 529 24.57 20.35 -36.82
N LEU A 530 25.34 19.31 -36.47
CA LEU A 530 26.20 18.60 -37.42
C LEU A 530 25.40 17.84 -38.47
N ALA A 531 24.35 17.12 -38.07
CA ALA A 531 23.47 16.38 -38.99
C ALA A 531 22.85 17.31 -40.03
N ASP A 532 22.38 18.50 -39.62
CA ASP A 532 21.85 19.53 -40.52
C ASP A 532 22.90 19.93 -41.59
N LYS A 533 24.15 20.17 -41.17
CA LYS A 533 25.25 20.53 -42.09
C LYS A 533 25.66 19.37 -43.01
N LEU A 534 25.47 18.13 -42.59
CA LEU A 534 25.69 16.94 -43.40
C LEU A 534 24.50 16.59 -44.31
N GLY A 535 23.38 17.31 -44.20
CA GLY A 535 22.17 17.08 -44.99
C GLY A 535 21.33 15.89 -44.52
N LEU A 536 21.47 15.46 -43.26
CA LEU A 536 20.64 14.41 -42.66
C LEU A 536 19.38 15.04 -42.05
N ASP A 537 18.22 14.52 -42.43
CA ASP A 537 16.93 14.92 -41.84
C ASP A 537 16.87 14.64 -40.33
N ARG A 538 16.35 15.61 -39.56
CA ARG A 538 16.32 15.53 -38.08
C ARG A 538 15.45 14.38 -37.57
N GLN A 539 14.32 14.09 -38.22
CA GLN A 539 13.48 12.96 -37.82
C GLN A 539 14.22 11.65 -38.07
N LYS A 540 14.92 11.51 -39.21
CA LYS A 540 15.77 10.34 -39.46
C LYS A 540 16.92 10.21 -38.49
N MET A 541 17.54 11.32 -38.09
CA MET A 541 18.55 11.31 -37.03
C MET A 541 17.96 10.80 -35.72
N PHE A 542 16.81 11.32 -35.28
CA PHE A 542 16.12 10.86 -34.07
C PHE A 542 15.77 9.37 -34.14
N ASP A 543 15.16 8.90 -35.25
CA ASP A 543 14.76 7.50 -35.43
C ASP A 543 15.94 6.54 -35.21
N VAL A 544 17.12 6.90 -35.73
CA VAL A 544 18.34 6.08 -35.59
C VAL A 544 18.96 6.20 -34.20
N VAL A 545 19.15 7.41 -33.69
CA VAL A 545 19.90 7.62 -32.44
C VAL A 545 19.11 7.19 -31.21
N SER A 546 17.79 7.41 -31.21
CA SER A 546 16.89 7.06 -30.11
C SER A 546 16.78 5.55 -29.85
N THR A 547 17.30 4.70 -30.74
CA THR A 547 17.27 3.24 -30.61
C THR A 547 18.65 2.59 -30.74
N SER A 548 19.72 3.39 -30.85
CA SER A 548 21.09 2.90 -31.03
C SER A 548 22.01 3.40 -29.90
N SER A 549 23.33 3.28 -30.08
CA SER A 549 24.30 3.56 -29.01
C SER A 549 24.37 5.03 -28.56
N GLY A 550 23.71 5.95 -29.26
CA GLY A 550 23.56 7.34 -28.81
C GLY A 550 22.31 7.58 -27.94
N TYR A 551 21.60 6.52 -27.54
CA TYR A 551 20.45 6.58 -26.64
C TYR A 551 20.79 7.39 -25.37
N SER A 552 19.99 8.41 -25.09
CA SER A 552 20.17 9.26 -23.90
C SER A 552 18.87 9.97 -23.55
N TRP A 553 18.74 10.46 -22.32
CA TRP A 553 17.53 11.17 -21.91
C TRP A 553 17.29 12.45 -22.73
N SER A 554 18.35 13.22 -23.02
CA SER A 554 18.27 14.42 -23.88
C SER A 554 17.88 14.12 -25.32
N MET A 555 18.08 12.90 -25.82
CA MET A 555 17.56 12.46 -27.11
C MET A 555 16.12 11.97 -26.99
N ASN A 556 15.86 11.05 -26.07
CA ASN A 556 14.66 10.21 -26.06
C ASN A 556 13.48 10.77 -25.29
N ALA A 557 13.71 11.68 -24.35
CA ALA A 557 12.67 12.25 -23.47
C ALA A 557 12.57 13.77 -23.58
N TYR A 558 13.63 14.44 -24.05
CA TYR A 558 13.74 15.90 -24.07
C TYR A 558 14.47 16.39 -25.32
N CYS A 559 14.04 15.89 -26.47
CA CYS A 559 14.68 16.17 -27.76
C CYS A 559 14.76 17.69 -28.00
N PRO A 560 15.96 18.26 -28.31
CA PRO A 560 16.12 19.69 -28.49
C PRO A 560 15.68 20.17 -29.88
N ALA A 561 15.26 19.28 -30.78
CA ALA A 561 14.86 19.63 -32.14
C ALA A 561 13.33 19.84 -32.23
N PRO A 562 12.85 21.04 -32.62
CA PRO A 562 11.41 21.31 -32.73
C PRO A 562 10.72 20.37 -33.72
N GLY A 563 9.57 19.83 -33.33
CA GLY A 563 8.74 18.92 -34.10
C GLY A 563 9.28 17.49 -34.22
N VAL A 564 10.34 17.14 -33.49
CA VAL A 564 11.03 15.84 -33.60
C VAL A 564 11.06 15.13 -32.24
N GLY A 565 10.60 13.88 -32.22
CA GLY A 565 10.56 13.06 -31.00
C GLY A 565 9.37 13.43 -30.08
N PRO A 566 9.47 13.19 -28.76
CA PRO A 566 8.44 13.58 -27.81
C PRO A 566 8.34 15.10 -27.66
N THR A 567 7.17 15.59 -27.29
CA THR A 567 6.94 17.01 -27.02
C THR A 567 7.89 17.52 -25.93
N SER A 568 8.63 18.59 -26.23
CA SER A 568 9.61 19.22 -25.34
C SER A 568 9.51 20.76 -25.42
N PRO A 569 10.24 21.52 -24.58
CA PRO A 569 10.32 22.98 -24.73
C PRO A 569 10.75 23.46 -26.11
N ALA A 570 11.48 22.65 -26.89
CA ALA A 570 11.84 22.99 -28.26
C ALA A 570 10.61 23.26 -29.14
N ASP A 571 9.48 22.62 -28.83
CA ASP A 571 8.20 22.80 -29.54
C ASP A 571 7.43 24.08 -29.14
N ASN A 572 7.88 24.78 -28.10
CA ASN A 572 7.25 26.01 -27.60
C ASN A 572 8.27 27.16 -27.54
N ASP A 573 9.00 27.35 -28.64
CA ASP A 573 10.01 28.40 -28.80
C ASP A 573 11.07 28.45 -27.68
N TYR A 574 11.39 27.27 -27.11
CA TYR A 574 12.32 27.12 -25.98
C TYR A 574 11.94 27.93 -24.75
N GLN A 575 10.64 28.17 -24.52
CA GLN A 575 10.15 28.63 -23.22
C GLN A 575 10.51 27.58 -22.15
N PRO A 576 11.14 27.98 -21.05
CA PRO A 576 11.86 27.04 -20.19
C PRO A 576 10.94 26.07 -19.45
N GLY A 577 11.16 24.77 -19.67
CA GLY A 577 10.78 23.73 -18.73
C GLY A 577 11.85 23.54 -17.65
N PHE A 578 13.12 23.76 -18.02
CA PHE A 578 14.25 23.93 -17.11
C PHE A 578 15.20 25.01 -17.68
N ALA A 579 15.25 26.17 -17.02
CA ALA A 579 15.95 27.33 -17.54
C ALA A 579 17.48 27.12 -17.63
N ALA A 580 18.10 27.67 -18.65
CA ALA A 580 19.53 27.54 -18.92
C ALA A 580 20.39 28.07 -17.75
N GLU A 581 19.97 29.17 -17.11
CA GLU A 581 20.64 29.70 -15.92
C GLU A 581 20.58 28.75 -14.70
N LEU A 582 19.53 27.92 -14.60
CA LEU A 582 19.44 26.89 -13.55
C LEU A 582 20.36 25.71 -13.85
N MET A 583 20.48 25.31 -15.13
CA MET A 583 21.47 24.32 -15.55
C MET A 583 22.90 24.82 -15.28
N LEU A 584 23.18 26.10 -15.60
CA LEU A 584 24.47 26.72 -15.31
C LEU A 584 24.75 26.75 -13.80
N LYS A 585 23.75 27.06 -12.96
CA LYS A 585 23.87 27.00 -11.50
C LYS A 585 24.30 25.60 -11.05
N ASP A 586 23.63 24.56 -11.52
CA ASP A 586 23.92 23.18 -11.10
C ASP A 586 25.28 22.70 -11.60
N LEU A 587 25.70 23.12 -12.80
CA LEU A 587 27.04 22.85 -13.32
C LEU A 587 28.13 23.55 -12.50
N ARG A 588 27.89 24.79 -12.03
CA ARG A 588 28.80 25.49 -11.11
C ARG A 588 28.94 24.73 -9.78
N LEU A 589 27.83 24.31 -9.18
CA LEU A 589 27.83 23.48 -7.95
C LEU A 589 28.59 22.16 -8.16
N SER A 590 28.42 21.52 -9.32
CA SER A 590 29.18 20.33 -9.72
C SER A 590 30.69 20.60 -9.76
N GLN A 591 31.11 21.72 -10.36
CA GLN A 591 32.54 22.05 -10.47
C GLN A 591 33.14 22.48 -9.12
N GLU A 592 32.39 23.19 -8.29
CA GLU A 592 32.78 23.51 -6.90
C GLU A 592 33.01 22.23 -6.09
N ALA A 593 32.09 21.27 -6.16
CA ALA A 593 32.25 19.98 -5.51
C ALA A 593 33.46 19.19 -6.04
N ALA A 594 33.68 19.19 -7.37
CA ALA A 594 34.83 18.53 -7.99
C ALA A 594 36.16 19.11 -7.49
N ILE A 595 36.27 20.44 -7.39
CA ILE A 595 37.44 21.12 -6.82
C ILE A 595 37.66 20.71 -5.36
N ALA A 596 36.60 20.73 -4.54
CA ALA A 596 36.67 20.41 -3.13
C ALA A 596 37.21 18.98 -2.86
N VAL A 597 36.86 18.02 -3.73
CA VAL A 597 37.29 16.61 -3.58
C VAL A 597 38.43 16.21 -4.52
N LYS A 598 38.98 17.15 -5.30
CA LYS A 598 40.04 16.92 -6.30
C LYS A 598 39.65 15.88 -7.37
N ALA A 599 38.38 15.86 -7.78
CA ALA A 599 37.93 15.03 -8.89
C ALA A 599 38.19 15.74 -10.22
N ASP A 600 38.69 15.00 -11.21
CA ASP A 600 38.89 15.51 -12.57
C ASP A 600 37.61 15.29 -13.40
N THR A 601 36.96 16.39 -13.80
CA THR A 601 35.68 16.38 -14.53
C THR A 601 35.74 17.22 -15.81
N PRO A 602 36.61 16.88 -16.78
CA PRO A 602 36.89 17.76 -17.94
C PRO A 602 35.67 18.02 -18.82
N MET A 603 34.80 17.01 -19.02
CA MET A 603 33.55 17.19 -19.76
C MET A 603 32.57 18.12 -19.03
N GLY A 604 32.48 18.00 -17.71
CA GLY A 604 31.63 18.86 -16.88
C GLY A 604 32.12 20.32 -16.87
N ALA A 605 33.43 20.52 -16.77
CA ALA A 605 34.06 21.84 -16.86
C ALA A 605 33.78 22.51 -18.21
N MET A 606 33.88 21.76 -19.31
CA MET A 606 33.55 22.28 -20.64
C MET A 606 32.06 22.60 -20.78
N ALA A 607 31.17 21.73 -20.28
CA ALA A 607 29.74 21.99 -20.28
C ALA A 607 29.40 23.26 -19.49
N GLN A 608 30.00 23.45 -18.32
CA GLN A 608 29.85 24.66 -17.51
C GLN A 608 30.27 25.91 -18.28
N ALA A 609 31.42 25.89 -18.94
CA ALA A 609 31.91 27.02 -19.73
C ALA A 609 30.98 27.36 -20.91
N LEU A 610 30.44 26.36 -21.59
CA LEU A 610 29.50 26.56 -22.71
C LEU A 610 28.17 27.16 -22.26
N TYR A 611 27.60 26.68 -21.16
CA TYR A 611 26.39 27.28 -20.60
C TYR A 611 26.65 28.67 -20.02
N ALA A 612 27.83 28.94 -19.45
CA ALA A 612 28.19 30.28 -18.99
C ALA A 612 28.21 31.27 -20.15
N GLN A 613 28.91 30.92 -21.24
CA GLN A 613 28.91 31.74 -22.44
C GLN A 613 27.48 31.94 -22.99
N PHE A 614 26.68 30.88 -23.05
CA PHE A 614 25.31 30.96 -23.57
C PHE A 614 24.40 31.88 -22.73
N VAL A 615 24.48 31.79 -21.40
CA VAL A 615 23.60 32.52 -20.49
C VAL A 615 24.08 33.94 -20.23
N GLU A 616 25.39 34.15 -20.09
CA GLU A 616 25.98 35.39 -19.59
C GLU A 616 26.45 36.31 -20.72
N ASP A 617 26.92 35.75 -21.83
CA ASP A 617 27.49 36.51 -22.96
C ASP A 617 26.62 36.50 -24.21
N GLU A 618 25.59 35.65 -24.26
CA GLU A 618 24.70 35.45 -25.41
C GLU A 618 23.22 35.58 -25.02
N ASP A 619 22.31 35.09 -25.87
CA ASP A 619 20.86 35.25 -25.72
C ASP A 619 20.19 34.08 -24.97
N GLY A 620 20.93 33.36 -24.12
CA GLY A 620 20.46 32.17 -23.42
C GLY A 620 19.68 32.41 -22.13
N LEU A 621 19.79 33.59 -21.51
CA LEU A 621 19.08 33.91 -20.28
C LEU A 621 17.56 33.80 -20.46
N GLY A 622 16.89 33.05 -19.57
CA GLY A 622 15.44 32.86 -19.61
C GLY A 622 14.95 31.90 -20.69
N LYS A 623 15.86 31.26 -21.44
CA LYS A 623 15.53 30.17 -22.36
C LYS A 623 15.70 28.81 -21.69
N ASP A 624 15.09 27.79 -22.28
CA ASP A 624 15.34 26.41 -21.88
C ASP A 624 16.80 25.99 -22.11
N PHE A 625 17.35 25.12 -21.27
CA PHE A 625 18.71 24.61 -21.42
C PHE A 625 18.94 23.85 -22.75
N SER A 626 17.89 23.33 -23.38
CA SER A 626 17.94 22.73 -24.72
C SER A 626 18.14 23.74 -25.87
N ALA A 627 18.00 25.04 -25.61
CA ALA A 627 18.22 26.12 -26.59
C ALA A 627 19.69 26.27 -27.04
N MET A 628 20.57 25.38 -26.57
CA MET A 628 21.91 25.18 -27.13
C MET A 628 21.88 24.78 -28.61
N LEU A 629 20.83 24.12 -29.11
CA LEU A 629 20.72 23.77 -30.54
C LEU A 629 20.72 25.02 -31.45
N PRO A 630 19.81 26.00 -31.28
CA PRO A 630 19.85 27.27 -32.02
C PRO A 630 21.18 28.02 -31.94
N LYS A 631 21.91 27.92 -30.81
CA LYS A 631 23.26 28.47 -30.67
C LYS A 631 24.25 27.78 -31.62
N PHE A 632 24.24 26.44 -31.67
CA PHE A 632 25.15 25.68 -32.52
C PHE A 632 24.81 25.76 -34.01
N GLU A 633 23.54 25.91 -34.38
CA GLU A 633 23.12 26.15 -35.77
C GLU A 633 23.75 27.42 -36.36
N LYS A 634 23.88 28.47 -35.55
CA LYS A 634 24.48 29.77 -35.94
C LYS A 634 26.01 29.74 -35.93
N SER A 635 26.63 28.72 -35.34
CA SER A 635 28.08 28.66 -35.14
C SER A 635 28.79 28.08 -36.37
N GLU A 636 29.84 28.74 -36.85
CA GLU A 636 30.75 28.21 -37.87
C GLU A 636 32.06 27.75 -37.23
N ARG A 637 32.59 26.60 -37.69
CA ARG A 637 33.92 26.18 -37.27
C ARG A 637 34.95 27.00 -38.06
N PRO A 638 35.93 27.64 -37.41
CA PRO A 638 36.93 28.47 -38.08
C PRO A 638 37.82 27.68 -39.04
#